data_AF-A0A8H6SQS1-F1
#
_entry.id   AF-A0A8H6SQS1-F1
#
_cell.length_a   1.000
_cell.length_b   1.000
_cell.length_c   1.000
_cell.angle_alpha   90.00
_cell.angle_beta   90.00
_cell.angle_gamma   90.00
#
_symmetry.space_group_name_H-M   'P 1'
#
loop_
_entity.id
_entity.type
_entity.pdbx_description
1 polymer ?
#
loop_
_entity_poly.entity_id
_entity_poly.type
_entity_poly.pdbx_seq_one_letter_code
_entity_poly.pdbx_strand_id
1 'polypeptide(L)'
;MKRIGASLARSRVPRRALSLDASNPGCELTTLPNKIRVATQATPGSRFESSSNLGASHFVDRMAFKTTSTRTGEEMADAVHSLGGQIMCSSSRESIMYQSSHFARGTPQALSLIADTVLNPAFLQEEIHAQKDACRYEVRELSSKPEQVLPEVLHNVAYNRTGLGNSLVCPEDRIDFITSSTLQKYMQQWYRPERIVVAGAGMPHQELVELADKYFSALKAPALDAASAQTRPVAPSPLSASPQPSIVKSLSRAASFLYPNGGASDEAALAGLNLGSTYTGGHRFIHDPTSEFNHVYIGYEGAGIHHDDIYALATMQVLLGGGGSFSAGGPGKGMYSRLYTSILNRYPQIDHCASFHHIYTDSSLFGLFASFVPAVRGQRGGDKPQDIMPILVHQFSLLVHTLVPETELQRAKNQLKSALTMALESRAVEVEDLGRQILVHGRKVSMDEMAAKIDALKADDIRHVAMRVFGPHSGAKPTVVVMGHDDAASSAAAALGLGLTPSLVPLSLTLAILLLYAPVVFNRSQSGAYTGLLWLSLTISGSLGRLTPTLSALSANGPSIAVLLAISALTSGLAIFAIFLDVYVSQRKGWSQTVLFPFIWSTLWAATSYLPLGRLTAWSPVLGTQSYQWIAPFAGPVGIDWIVASWAVVLSRVMGEWYMGFETEVTSKKSSSRLASIWSLLAVLTALTLPSYIISSGPTPVNPVETFTPLPISCALPSAAQYGVTTLGLEQYAHESRRQAPAKLVLWPESAVKFSSQEEKLQAFVFIQKQIASAGTYWAVSFEETILDPFNPRKTISRNGIAILENNTIADGKPLFEYYKRSLVPIAESFHLSPGTEPPPTFTLQLPRPANVKKSQWPDPRPINITASICLDFTNPTLLSSLPTRPGLILAPGRTWDRAIGARMFEEVKARANEVGSVALWCDGGHGGVSGVAGAGYNDVFQVGEGSWYRTIGLPFPLQESPTMYARYGGIPVLSVACFLLFGSIGFVWSKQSQVPVQLLAKGKDGIEWVRGRWNRWRAPGPAVGPLIDI
;
A
#
# COMPACT_ATOMS: atom_id res chain seq x y z
N MET A 1 33.74 16.05 -45.93
CA MET A 1 33.52 17.42 -46.46
C MET A 1 34.08 18.44 -45.49
N LYS A 2 34.70 19.51 -46.01
CA LYS A 2 35.61 20.45 -45.33
C LYS A 2 34.99 21.23 -44.16
N ARG A 3 35.82 21.45 -43.14
CA ARG A 3 35.65 22.40 -42.02
C ARG A 3 35.53 23.85 -42.55
N ILE A 4 34.61 24.61 -41.95
CA ILE A 4 34.72 26.08 -41.84
C ILE A 4 34.59 26.39 -40.34
N GLY A 5 35.69 26.84 -39.74
CA GLY A 5 35.72 27.37 -38.39
C GLY A 5 35.64 28.89 -38.46
N ALA A 6 34.65 29.48 -37.80
CA ALA A 6 34.63 30.90 -37.48
C ALA A 6 34.72 31.05 -35.96
N SER A 7 35.82 31.66 -35.52
CA SER A 7 36.11 32.01 -34.13
C SER A 7 35.29 33.25 -33.76
N LEU A 8 34.38 33.13 -32.79
CA LEU A 8 33.81 34.27 -32.07
C LEU A 8 34.48 34.37 -30.71
N ALA A 9 35.36 35.36 -30.60
CA ALA A 9 36.01 35.76 -29.36
C ALA A 9 34.97 36.15 -28.31
N ARG A 10 34.95 35.43 -27.19
CA ARG A 10 34.20 35.82 -25.99
C ARG A 10 34.82 37.08 -25.40
N SER A 11 34.15 38.20 -25.59
CA SER A 11 34.31 39.41 -24.78
C SER A 11 34.22 39.04 -23.30
N ARG A 12 35.32 39.26 -22.56
CA ARG A 12 35.36 39.15 -21.10
C ARG A 12 34.55 40.32 -20.54
N VAL A 13 33.29 40.06 -20.19
CA VAL A 13 32.53 40.92 -19.28
C VAL A 13 33.33 40.99 -17.97
N PRO A 14 33.67 42.18 -17.46
CA PRO A 14 34.39 42.28 -16.20
C PRO A 14 33.52 41.65 -15.10
N ARG A 15 34.08 40.68 -14.38
CA ARG A 15 33.49 40.19 -13.12
C ARG A 15 33.29 41.41 -12.24
N ARG A 16 32.04 41.84 -12.04
CA ARG A 16 31.68 42.64 -10.87
C ARG A 16 32.13 41.81 -9.67
N ALA A 17 33.21 42.23 -9.03
CA ALA A 17 33.52 41.79 -7.69
C ALA A 17 32.30 42.19 -6.85
N LEU A 18 31.53 41.20 -6.41
CA LEU A 18 30.60 41.37 -5.30
C LEU A 18 31.44 41.89 -4.14
N SER A 19 31.19 43.12 -3.72
CA SER A 19 31.71 43.65 -2.47
C SER A 19 31.34 42.67 -1.36
N LEU A 20 32.34 42.02 -0.77
CA LEU A 20 32.21 41.12 0.38
C LEU A 20 31.86 41.87 1.69
N ASP A 21 31.56 43.17 1.63
CA ASP A 21 31.20 44.03 2.76
C ASP A 21 29.70 44.35 2.86
N ALA A 22 28.82 43.48 2.33
CA ALA A 22 27.44 43.48 2.77
C ALA A 22 27.36 42.59 4.01
N SER A 23 27.62 43.18 5.18
CA SER A 23 27.17 42.62 6.46
C SER A 23 25.74 42.12 6.27
N ASN A 24 25.49 40.82 6.43
CA ASN A 24 24.14 40.30 6.58
C ASN A 24 23.43 41.22 7.58
N PRO A 25 22.37 41.97 7.23
CA PRO A 25 21.65 42.73 8.23
C PRO A 25 21.13 41.70 9.22
N GLY A 26 21.74 41.68 10.42
CA GLY A 26 21.36 40.76 11.47
C GLY A 26 19.87 40.91 11.76
N CYS A 27 19.20 39.82 12.09
CA CYS A 27 17.86 39.91 12.66
C CYS A 27 17.96 40.67 13.98
N GLU A 28 17.49 41.93 14.01
CA GLU A 28 17.42 42.72 15.23
C GLU A 28 16.12 42.40 15.98
N LEU A 29 16.21 42.22 17.29
CA LEU A 29 15.09 41.88 18.16
C LEU A 29 15.06 42.85 19.34
N THR A 30 13.92 43.50 19.55
CA THR A 30 13.71 44.41 20.70
C THR A 30 12.52 43.90 21.51
N THR A 31 12.64 43.84 22.83
CA THR A 31 11.50 43.60 23.73
C THR A 31 11.05 44.91 24.36
N LEU A 32 9.84 45.37 24.03
CA LEU A 32 9.21 46.54 24.65
C LEU A 32 8.91 46.29 26.13
N PRO A 33 8.79 47.35 26.96
CA PRO A 33 8.53 47.22 28.40
C PRO A 33 7.26 46.41 28.75
N ASN A 34 6.25 46.47 27.89
CA ASN A 34 5.00 45.73 28.06
C ASN A 34 5.07 44.25 27.65
N LYS A 35 6.27 43.72 27.35
CA LYS A 35 6.55 42.33 26.91
C LYS A 35 6.16 41.98 25.48
N ILE A 36 5.54 42.91 24.75
CA ILE A 36 5.55 42.86 23.29
C ILE A 36 6.99 43.00 22.88
N ARG A 37 7.42 42.15 21.99
CA ARG A 37 8.74 42.20 21.41
C ARG A 37 8.43 42.54 19.96
N VAL A 38 9.23 43.46 19.43
CA VAL A 38 9.23 43.78 18.02
C VAL A 38 9.71 42.50 17.40
N ALA A 39 8.68 41.74 16.99
CA ALA A 39 8.52 40.29 16.85
C ALA A 39 8.10 39.52 18.15
N THR A 40 6.82 39.07 18.31
CA THR A 40 6.42 38.05 19.34
C THR A 40 5.19 37.14 19.17
N GLN A 41 5.43 35.84 19.14
CA GLN A 41 4.67 34.84 19.88
C GLN A 41 3.19 34.69 19.47
N ALA A 42 2.48 33.84 20.19
CA ALA A 42 1.22 33.29 19.72
C ALA A 42 0.00 34.01 20.29
N THR A 43 -0.65 34.75 19.41
CA THR A 43 -2.10 34.81 19.29
C THR A 43 -2.63 33.37 19.12
N PRO A 44 -3.72 32.96 19.77
CA PRO A 44 -4.16 31.56 19.82
C PRO A 44 -4.72 31.08 18.46
N GLY A 45 -4.41 29.85 18.06
CA GLY A 45 -5.12 29.13 16.98
C GLY A 45 -6.19 28.15 17.48
N SER A 46 -6.77 27.36 16.57
CA SER A 46 -7.89 26.45 16.88
C SER A 46 -7.57 25.35 17.91
N ARG A 47 -6.28 25.02 18.12
CA ARG A 47 -5.81 24.11 19.18
C ARG A 47 -6.24 24.56 20.57
N PHE A 48 -6.26 25.87 20.79
CA PHE A 48 -6.50 26.49 22.10
C PHE A 48 -8.00 26.73 22.38
N GLU A 49 -8.85 26.31 21.45
CA GLU A 49 -10.29 26.37 21.62
C GLU A 49 -10.78 25.26 22.56
N SER A 50 -11.72 25.64 23.40
CA SER A 50 -12.54 24.75 24.21
C SER A 50 -13.83 24.39 23.46
N SER A 51 -14.56 23.41 23.97
CA SER A 51 -15.91 23.07 23.47
C SER A 51 -16.88 24.27 23.48
N SER A 52 -16.65 25.27 24.34
CA SER A 52 -17.52 26.45 24.46
C SER A 52 -17.28 27.50 23.36
N ASN A 53 -16.06 27.60 22.82
CA ASN A 53 -15.64 28.61 21.85
C ASN A 53 -15.03 28.01 20.56
N LEU A 54 -15.31 26.72 20.30
CA LEU A 54 -14.91 26.04 19.07
C LEU A 54 -15.37 26.82 17.83
N GLY A 55 -14.42 27.16 16.95
CA GLY A 55 -14.62 27.98 15.75
C GLY A 55 -14.37 29.48 15.93
N ALA A 56 -14.01 29.95 17.14
CA ALA A 56 -13.72 31.35 17.40
C ALA A 56 -12.49 31.86 16.61
N SER A 57 -11.43 31.07 16.47
CA SER A 57 -10.23 31.46 15.72
C SER A 57 -10.56 31.72 14.25
N HIS A 58 -11.42 30.89 13.66
CA HIS A 58 -11.87 31.06 12.28
C HIS A 58 -12.73 32.32 12.12
N PHE A 59 -13.60 32.62 13.08
CA PHE A 59 -14.39 33.86 13.04
C PHE A 59 -13.56 35.12 13.29
N VAL A 60 -12.57 35.07 14.19
CA VAL A 60 -11.65 36.20 14.43
C VAL A 60 -10.85 36.52 13.16
N ASP A 61 -10.44 35.50 12.42
CA ASP A 61 -9.82 35.64 11.10
C ASP A 61 -10.75 36.36 10.11
N ARG A 62 -11.97 35.87 9.96
CA ARG A 62 -13.00 36.45 9.07
C ARG A 62 -13.44 37.87 9.45
N MET A 63 -13.36 38.21 10.74
CA MET A 63 -13.71 39.53 11.26
C MET A 63 -12.52 40.52 11.25
N ALA A 64 -11.34 40.09 10.80
CA ALA A 64 -10.20 40.99 10.67
C ALA A 64 -10.47 42.10 9.64
N PHE A 65 -10.00 43.32 9.94
CA PHE A 65 -10.18 44.52 9.10
C PHE A 65 -11.65 44.85 8.78
N LYS A 66 -12.56 44.52 9.71
CA LYS A 66 -13.96 44.99 9.74
C LYS A 66 -14.08 46.22 10.64
N THR A 67 -15.30 46.61 10.98
CA THR A 67 -15.56 47.78 11.84
C THR A 67 -14.83 47.66 13.18
N THR A 68 -14.12 48.72 13.57
CA THR A 68 -13.45 48.87 14.87
C THR A 68 -14.16 49.94 15.69
N SER A 69 -13.75 50.14 16.95
CA SER A 69 -14.27 51.24 17.75
C SER A 69 -13.78 52.61 17.27
N THR A 70 -12.75 52.66 16.41
CA THR A 70 -12.16 53.91 15.92
C THR A 70 -12.41 54.18 14.42
N ARG A 71 -12.82 53.17 13.65
CA ARG A 71 -13.10 53.26 12.22
C ARG A 71 -14.33 52.46 11.83
N THR A 72 -15.18 53.06 11.01
CA THR A 72 -16.29 52.36 10.35
C THR A 72 -15.75 51.33 9.34
N GLY A 73 -16.57 50.35 8.96
CA GLY A 73 -16.20 49.37 7.94
C GLY A 73 -15.82 49.99 6.58
N GLU A 74 -16.45 51.10 6.19
CA GLU A 74 -16.13 51.85 4.97
C GLU A 74 -14.76 52.54 5.08
N GLU A 75 -14.52 53.27 6.17
CA GLU A 75 -13.21 53.92 6.43
C GLU A 75 -12.07 52.89 6.51
N MET A 76 -12.33 51.73 7.12
CA MET A 76 -11.37 50.62 7.17
C MET A 76 -11.06 50.10 5.77
N ALA A 77 -12.09 49.87 4.94
CA ALA A 77 -11.91 49.40 3.57
C ALA A 77 -11.15 50.40 2.71
N ASP A 78 -11.48 51.69 2.80
CA ASP A 78 -10.79 52.76 2.07
C ASP A 78 -9.32 52.89 2.51
N ALA A 79 -9.06 52.81 3.81
CA ALA A 79 -7.70 52.84 4.35
C ALA A 79 -6.87 51.61 3.93
N VAL A 80 -7.49 50.43 3.86
CA VAL A 80 -6.85 49.23 3.33
C VAL A 80 -6.55 49.40 1.84
N HIS A 81 -7.50 49.95 1.06
CA HIS A 81 -7.30 50.20 -0.37
C HIS A 81 -6.19 51.23 -0.64
N SER A 82 -6.10 52.28 0.18
CA SER A 82 -5.09 53.34 0.02
C SER A 82 -3.66 52.87 0.26
N LEU A 83 -3.45 51.72 0.91
CA LEU A 83 -2.12 51.11 1.08
C LEU A 83 -1.48 50.72 -0.28
N GLY A 84 -2.31 50.52 -1.32
CA GLY A 84 -1.83 50.03 -2.63
C GLY A 84 -1.20 48.64 -2.56
N GLY A 85 -1.50 47.88 -1.50
CA GLY A 85 -0.91 46.59 -1.16
C GLY A 85 -1.94 45.58 -0.69
N GLN A 86 -1.49 44.41 -0.23
CA GLN A 86 -2.35 43.36 0.29
C GLN A 86 -2.25 43.32 1.82
N ILE A 87 -3.39 43.26 2.50
CA ILE A 87 -3.46 43.03 3.95
C ILE A 87 -4.41 41.88 4.21
N MET A 88 -4.02 40.95 5.08
CA MET A 88 -4.77 39.73 5.33
C MET A 88 -4.57 39.21 6.75
N CYS A 89 -5.55 38.44 7.20
CA CYS A 89 -5.49 37.61 8.39
C CYS A 89 -5.50 36.15 7.94
N SER A 90 -4.92 35.27 8.75
CA SER A 90 -5.09 33.82 8.57
C SER A 90 -4.94 33.12 9.90
N SER A 91 -5.88 32.24 10.20
CA SER A 91 -5.82 31.34 11.35
C SER A 91 -5.14 30.01 11.00
N SER A 92 -4.37 29.49 11.95
CA SER A 92 -3.78 28.15 11.99
C SER A 92 -4.23 27.44 13.26
N ARG A 93 -3.83 26.18 13.45
CA ARG A 93 -4.07 25.44 14.70
C ARG A 93 -3.36 26.06 15.89
N GLU A 94 -2.16 26.62 15.72
CA GLU A 94 -1.36 27.13 16.85
C GLU A 94 -1.17 28.65 16.86
N SER A 95 -1.60 29.36 15.82
CA SER A 95 -1.31 30.79 15.68
C SER A 95 -2.27 31.52 14.74
N ILE A 96 -2.44 32.84 14.92
CA ILE A 96 -3.15 33.72 13.97
C ILE A 96 -2.18 34.76 13.39
N MET A 97 -2.19 34.89 12.06
CA MET A 97 -1.53 35.92 11.25
C MET A 97 -2.33 37.22 11.28
N TYR A 98 -1.63 38.35 11.33
CA TYR A 98 -2.07 39.58 10.67
C TYR A 98 -0.89 40.11 9.85
N GLN A 99 -1.00 40.11 8.53
CA GLN A 99 0.10 40.44 7.63
C GLN A 99 -0.30 41.50 6.63
N SER A 100 0.64 42.40 6.31
CA SER A 100 0.50 43.35 5.22
C SER A 100 1.75 43.37 4.33
N SER A 101 1.54 43.38 3.02
CA SER A 101 2.55 43.68 2.00
C SER A 101 2.17 45.01 1.33
N HIS A 102 2.97 46.04 1.56
CA HIS A 102 2.70 47.43 1.13
C HIS A 102 3.99 48.15 0.75
N PHE A 103 3.89 49.32 0.12
CA PHE A 103 5.03 50.21 -0.12
C PHE A 103 5.54 50.80 1.19
N ALA A 104 6.85 50.99 1.37
CA ALA A 104 7.46 51.46 2.62
C ALA A 104 6.79 52.70 3.25
N ARG A 105 6.30 53.65 2.43
CA ARG A 105 5.58 54.84 2.91
C ARG A 105 4.26 54.52 3.64
N GLY A 106 3.66 53.37 3.33
CA GLY A 106 2.42 52.89 3.93
C GLY A 106 2.59 52.18 5.26
N THR A 107 3.82 51.96 5.74
CA THR A 107 4.09 51.19 6.99
C THR A 107 3.39 51.76 8.23
N PRO A 108 3.38 53.09 8.48
CA PRO A 108 2.63 53.64 9.61
C PRO A 108 1.13 53.38 9.52
N GLN A 109 0.56 53.46 8.32
CA GLN A 109 -0.87 53.18 8.09
C GLN A 109 -1.17 51.70 8.26
N ALA A 110 -0.36 50.81 7.67
CA ALA A 110 -0.54 49.36 7.77
C ALA A 110 -0.50 48.89 9.23
N LEU A 111 0.50 49.34 10.01
CA LEU A 111 0.58 48.97 11.42
C LEU A 111 -0.56 49.57 12.25
N SER A 112 -1.02 50.78 11.90
CA SER A 112 -2.22 51.35 12.53
C SER A 112 -3.48 50.51 12.28
N LEU A 113 -3.66 49.98 11.06
CA LEU A 113 -4.84 49.17 10.72
C LEU A 113 -4.80 47.79 11.40
N ILE A 114 -3.61 47.17 11.46
CA ILE A 114 -3.40 45.91 12.20
C ILE A 114 -3.68 46.14 13.69
N ALA A 115 -3.07 47.16 14.29
CA ALA A 115 -3.26 47.45 15.71
C ALA A 115 -4.73 47.74 16.05
N ASP A 116 -5.42 48.52 15.23
CA ASP A 116 -6.82 48.84 15.46
C ASP A 116 -7.72 47.59 15.34
N THR A 117 -7.44 46.71 14.37
CA THR A 117 -8.13 45.41 14.21
C THR A 117 -7.91 44.50 15.42
N VAL A 118 -6.69 44.48 15.96
CA VAL A 118 -6.28 43.58 17.07
C VAL A 118 -6.75 44.10 18.42
N LEU A 119 -6.72 45.42 18.64
CA LEU A 119 -6.97 46.04 19.95
C LEU A 119 -8.41 46.51 20.14
N ASN A 120 -9.07 46.94 19.06
CA ASN A 120 -10.33 47.67 19.10
C ASN A 120 -11.44 47.07 18.21
N PRO A 121 -11.60 45.74 18.04
CA PRO A 121 -12.65 45.20 17.18
C PRO A 121 -14.05 45.48 17.75
N ALA A 122 -14.97 46.01 16.91
CA ALA A 122 -16.33 46.31 17.36
C ALA A 122 -17.26 45.08 17.32
N PHE A 123 -16.99 44.12 16.43
CA PHE A 123 -17.79 42.90 16.25
C PHE A 123 -19.31 43.18 16.15
N LEU A 124 -19.70 43.98 15.14
CA LEU A 124 -21.10 44.33 14.90
C LEU A 124 -21.94 43.09 14.57
N GLN A 125 -23.19 43.05 15.05
CA GLN A 125 -24.06 41.88 14.86
C GLN A 125 -24.36 41.61 13.38
N GLU A 126 -24.55 42.67 12.60
CA GLU A 126 -24.80 42.59 11.16
C GLU A 126 -23.61 41.98 10.40
N GLU A 127 -22.38 42.39 10.75
CA GLU A 127 -21.16 41.83 10.17
C GLU A 127 -20.94 40.36 10.57
N ILE A 128 -21.21 40.01 11.84
CA ILE A 128 -21.15 38.61 12.30
C ILE A 128 -22.17 37.77 11.55
N HIS A 129 -23.41 38.26 11.37
CA HIS A 129 -24.44 37.54 10.64
C HIS A 129 -23.99 37.27 9.20
N ALA A 130 -23.45 38.28 8.52
CA ALA A 130 -22.88 38.10 7.18
C ALA A 130 -21.73 37.08 7.15
N GLN A 131 -20.85 37.07 8.18
CA GLN A 131 -19.78 36.07 8.27
C GLN A 131 -20.27 34.66 8.61
N LYS A 132 -21.39 34.50 9.33
CA LYS A 132 -22.02 33.19 9.54
C LYS A 132 -22.45 32.56 8.21
N ASP A 133 -23.10 33.35 7.36
CA ASP A 133 -23.54 32.87 6.04
C ASP A 133 -22.35 32.56 5.12
N ALA A 134 -21.32 33.41 5.12
CA ALA A 134 -20.08 33.15 4.39
C ALA A 134 -19.36 31.87 4.88
N CYS A 135 -19.30 31.66 6.20
CA CYS A 135 -18.69 30.48 6.81
C CYS A 135 -19.45 29.19 6.44
N ARG A 136 -20.79 29.22 6.39
CA ARG A 136 -21.60 28.07 5.94
C ARG A 136 -21.27 27.69 4.49
N TYR A 137 -21.19 28.69 3.62
CA TYR A 137 -20.83 28.47 2.22
C TYR A 137 -19.43 27.86 2.10
N GLU A 138 -18.44 28.40 2.82
CA GLU A 138 -17.08 27.87 2.83
C GLU A 138 -16.99 26.43 3.34
N VAL A 139 -17.64 26.12 4.47
CA VAL A 139 -17.62 24.75 5.03
C VAL A 139 -18.16 23.74 4.00
N ARG A 140 -19.23 24.10 3.27
CA ARG A 140 -19.78 23.26 2.20
C ARG A 140 -18.83 23.15 1.01
N GLU A 141 -18.20 24.25 0.60
CA GLU A 141 -17.20 24.28 -0.47
C GLU A 141 -15.91 23.51 -0.15
N LEU A 142 -15.51 23.45 1.12
CA LEU A 142 -14.37 22.65 1.56
C LEU A 142 -14.75 21.17 1.64
N SER A 143 -15.95 20.88 2.14
CA SER A 143 -16.47 19.51 2.26
C SER A 143 -16.64 18.83 0.89
N SER A 144 -16.89 19.60 -0.18
CA SER A 144 -16.95 19.07 -1.56
C SER A 144 -15.58 18.80 -2.19
N LYS A 145 -14.47 19.14 -1.52
CA LYS A 145 -13.10 18.98 -2.03
C LYS A 145 -12.33 17.98 -1.15
N PRO A 146 -12.31 16.68 -1.50
CA PRO A 146 -11.65 15.63 -0.70
C PRO A 146 -10.22 15.95 -0.28
N GLU A 147 -9.41 16.51 -1.19
CA GLU A 147 -8.02 16.89 -0.90
C GLU A 147 -7.87 17.95 0.21
N GLN A 148 -8.90 18.76 0.46
CA GLN A 148 -8.89 19.82 1.46
C GLN A 148 -9.54 19.38 2.78
N VAL A 149 -10.63 18.60 2.72
CA VAL A 149 -11.34 18.14 3.92
C VAL A 149 -10.64 16.95 4.60
N LEU A 150 -10.01 16.05 3.85
CA LEU A 150 -9.42 14.83 4.42
C LEU A 150 -8.25 15.10 5.37
N PRO A 151 -7.35 16.08 5.15
CA PRO A 151 -6.40 16.49 6.16
C PRO A 151 -7.04 16.94 7.48
N GLU A 152 -8.19 17.63 7.43
CA GLU A 152 -8.92 18.04 8.64
C GLU A 152 -9.53 16.83 9.36
N VAL A 153 -10.14 15.91 8.61
CA VAL A 153 -10.65 14.64 9.16
C VAL A 153 -9.52 13.81 9.76
N LEU A 154 -8.34 13.79 9.13
CA LEU A 154 -7.17 13.07 9.64
C LEU A 154 -6.76 13.57 11.03
N HIS A 155 -6.67 14.89 11.25
CA HIS A 155 -6.37 15.44 12.58
C HIS A 155 -7.46 15.12 13.59
N ASN A 156 -8.71 15.21 13.17
CA ASN A 156 -9.87 14.90 14.01
C ASN A 156 -9.82 13.48 14.57
N VAL A 157 -9.48 12.51 13.70
CA VAL A 157 -9.34 11.09 14.06
C VAL A 157 -8.05 10.87 14.87
N ALA A 158 -6.93 11.47 14.47
CA ALA A 158 -5.63 11.27 15.11
C ALA A 158 -5.59 11.72 16.57
N TYR A 159 -6.27 12.82 16.91
CA TYR A 159 -6.25 13.44 18.25
C TYR A 159 -7.63 13.49 18.93
N ASN A 160 -8.56 12.63 18.47
CA ASN A 160 -9.89 12.46 19.05
C ASN A 160 -10.65 13.78 19.34
N ARG A 161 -10.62 14.74 18.40
CA ARG A 161 -11.29 16.05 18.54
C ARG A 161 -10.86 16.90 19.75
N THR A 162 -9.63 16.74 20.22
CA THR A 162 -9.08 17.55 21.33
C THR A 162 -7.76 18.18 20.93
N GLY A 163 -7.53 19.43 21.36
CA GLY A 163 -6.30 20.16 21.03
C GLY A 163 -6.08 20.22 19.52
N LEU A 164 -5.03 19.56 19.02
CA LEU A 164 -4.72 19.44 17.58
C LEU A 164 -5.83 18.77 16.75
N GLY A 165 -6.72 18.00 17.39
CA GLY A 165 -7.90 17.40 16.78
C GLY A 165 -9.06 18.37 16.56
N ASN A 166 -9.01 19.59 17.14
CA ASN A 166 -9.97 20.64 16.83
C ASN A 166 -9.90 20.99 15.34
N SER A 167 -11.06 21.22 14.76
CA SER A 167 -11.18 21.63 13.35
C SER A 167 -10.57 23.01 13.17
N LEU A 168 -9.82 23.23 12.08
CA LEU A 168 -9.34 24.57 11.75
C LEU A 168 -10.49 25.49 11.34
N VAL A 169 -11.51 24.92 10.71
CA VAL A 169 -12.71 25.62 10.25
C VAL A 169 -13.84 25.38 11.25
N CYS A 170 -14.61 26.43 11.55
CA CYS A 170 -15.77 26.33 12.44
C CYS A 170 -16.75 25.25 11.94
N PRO A 171 -17.04 24.20 12.73
CA PRO A 171 -18.02 23.19 12.35
C PRO A 171 -19.41 23.79 12.10
N GLU A 172 -20.18 23.24 11.15
CA GLU A 172 -21.49 23.82 10.77
C GLU A 172 -22.46 23.90 11.95
N ASP A 173 -22.41 22.93 12.87
CA ASP A 173 -23.20 22.90 14.11
C ASP A 173 -22.79 23.96 15.15
N ARG A 174 -21.61 24.58 14.99
CA ARG A 174 -21.06 25.57 15.91
C ARG A 174 -21.24 27.02 15.44
N ILE A 175 -21.52 27.22 14.16
CA ILE A 175 -21.62 28.56 13.53
C ILE A 175 -22.62 29.46 14.27
N ASP A 176 -23.79 28.94 14.64
CA ASP A 176 -24.84 29.74 15.28
C ASP A 176 -24.50 30.18 16.70
N PHE A 177 -23.65 29.42 17.39
CA PHE A 177 -23.21 29.70 18.76
C PHE A 177 -22.09 30.76 18.85
N ILE A 178 -21.52 31.16 17.72
CA ILE A 178 -20.54 32.25 17.69
C ILE A 178 -21.26 33.58 17.82
N THR A 179 -20.93 34.33 18.88
CA THR A 179 -21.47 35.66 19.19
C THR A 179 -20.35 36.66 19.39
N SER A 180 -20.65 37.96 19.32
CA SER A 180 -19.69 39.03 19.67
C SER A 180 -19.05 38.80 21.05
N SER A 181 -19.84 38.37 22.04
CA SER A 181 -19.34 38.04 23.38
C SER A 181 -18.35 36.86 23.39
N THR A 182 -18.54 35.87 22.52
CA THR A 182 -17.65 34.71 22.38
C THR A 182 -16.29 35.16 21.82
N LEU A 183 -16.31 35.98 20.78
CA LEU A 183 -15.10 36.49 20.12
C LEU A 183 -14.33 37.45 21.02
N GLN A 184 -15.02 38.35 21.73
CA GLN A 184 -14.40 39.25 22.70
C GLN A 184 -13.74 38.48 23.84
N LYS A 185 -14.42 37.48 24.43
CA LYS A 185 -13.82 36.63 25.47
C LYS A 185 -12.61 35.87 24.97
N TYR A 186 -12.68 35.32 23.75
CA TYR A 186 -11.55 34.64 23.11
C TYR A 186 -10.35 35.58 22.95
N MET A 187 -10.56 36.78 22.40
CA MET A 187 -9.48 37.76 22.25
C MET A 187 -8.94 38.22 23.61
N GLN A 188 -9.78 38.57 24.58
CA GLN A 188 -9.35 38.95 25.93
C GLN A 188 -8.52 37.86 26.62
N GLN A 189 -8.87 36.60 26.42
CA GLN A 189 -8.16 35.49 27.03
C GLN A 189 -6.75 35.35 26.46
N TRP A 190 -6.58 35.58 25.16
CA TRP A 190 -5.39 35.10 24.46
C TRP A 190 -4.56 36.19 23.74
N TYR A 191 -5.13 37.34 23.40
CA TYR A 191 -4.43 38.47 22.77
C TYR A 191 -3.71 39.29 23.84
N ARG A 192 -2.67 38.68 24.42
CA ARG A 192 -1.87 39.27 25.50
C ARG A 192 -0.53 39.76 24.96
N PRO A 193 0.06 40.81 25.54
CA PRO A 193 1.30 41.37 25.01
C PRO A 193 2.49 40.40 25.03
N GLU A 194 2.59 39.51 26.03
CA GLU A 194 3.60 38.42 26.04
C GLU A 194 3.44 37.41 24.89
N ARG A 195 2.32 37.50 24.18
CA ARG A 195 1.83 36.62 23.12
C ARG A 195 1.70 37.33 21.76
N ILE A 196 2.15 38.58 21.62
CA ILE A 196 1.81 39.42 20.44
C ILE A 196 2.98 39.98 19.66
N VAL A 197 2.66 40.22 18.39
CA VAL A 197 3.54 40.05 17.28
C VAL A 197 3.75 41.31 16.46
N VAL A 198 5.01 41.68 16.23
CA VAL A 198 5.31 42.67 15.18
C VAL A 198 6.64 42.42 14.47
N ALA A 199 6.67 41.67 13.37
CA ALA A 199 7.87 41.61 12.52
C ALA A 199 7.70 42.37 11.21
N GLY A 200 8.81 42.84 10.67
CA GLY A 200 8.88 43.50 9.38
C GLY A 200 10.12 43.04 8.60
N ALA A 201 9.98 42.94 7.28
CA ALA A 201 11.08 42.71 6.36
C ALA A 201 11.17 43.87 5.37
N GLY A 202 12.39 44.35 5.11
CA GLY A 202 12.62 45.47 4.19
C GLY A 202 12.31 46.86 4.75
N MET A 203 12.35 47.03 6.07
CA MET A 203 12.16 48.32 6.76
C MET A 203 13.19 48.53 7.88
N PRO A 204 13.47 49.78 8.29
CA PRO A 204 14.35 50.07 9.42
C PRO A 204 13.78 49.54 10.74
N HIS A 205 14.59 48.83 11.52
CA HIS A 205 14.17 48.26 12.81
C HIS A 205 13.65 49.32 13.78
N GLN A 206 14.39 50.42 13.93
CA GLN A 206 14.04 51.50 14.85
C GLN A 206 12.68 52.14 14.54
N GLU A 207 12.35 52.31 13.25
CA GLU A 207 11.04 52.81 12.81
C GLU A 207 9.92 51.84 13.21
N LEU A 208 10.13 50.53 13.02
CA LEU A 208 9.17 49.51 13.41
C LEU A 208 8.97 49.47 14.94
N VAL A 209 10.05 49.63 15.71
CA VAL A 209 10.00 49.69 17.18
C VAL A 209 9.17 50.89 17.65
N GLU A 210 9.40 52.07 17.09
CA GLU A 210 8.66 53.29 17.42
C GLU A 210 7.17 53.17 17.07
N LEU A 211 6.86 52.59 15.90
CA LEU A 211 5.47 52.35 15.51
C LEU A 211 4.81 51.28 16.39
N ALA A 212 5.52 50.20 16.73
CA ALA A 212 4.99 49.15 17.60
C ALA A 212 4.72 49.68 19.02
N ASP A 213 5.62 50.48 19.57
CA ASP A 213 5.44 51.15 20.86
C ASP A 213 4.26 52.13 20.81
N LYS A 214 4.17 52.95 19.76
CA LYS A 214 3.06 53.88 19.56
C LYS A 214 1.69 53.19 19.58
N TYR A 215 1.55 52.05 18.91
CA TYR A 215 0.24 51.42 18.71
C TYR A 215 -0.10 50.35 19.75
N PHE A 216 0.88 49.63 20.31
CA PHE A 216 0.61 48.49 21.18
C PHE A 216 1.04 48.69 22.64
N SER A 217 1.69 49.81 23.01
CA SER A 217 2.10 50.09 24.41
C SER A 217 0.96 50.04 25.42
N ALA A 218 -0.28 50.32 24.99
CA ALA A 218 -1.47 50.29 25.84
C ALA A 218 -1.85 48.89 26.38
N LEU A 219 -1.36 47.81 25.76
CA LEU A 219 -1.58 46.45 26.25
C LEU A 219 -0.83 46.23 27.58
N LYS A 220 -1.57 45.97 28.65
CA LYS A 220 -1.01 45.67 29.97
C LYS A 220 -0.69 44.19 30.11
N ALA A 221 0.55 43.87 30.50
CA ALA A 221 0.90 42.53 30.95
C ALA A 221 0.24 42.25 32.32
N PRO A 222 -0.27 41.03 32.57
CA PRO A 222 -0.74 40.67 33.91
C PRO A 222 0.39 40.76 34.94
N ALA A 223 0.09 41.27 36.14
CA ALA A 223 1.06 41.34 37.24
C ALA A 223 1.44 39.92 37.68
N LEU A 224 2.74 39.62 37.74
CA LEU A 224 3.25 38.32 38.19
C LEU A 224 3.65 38.40 39.67
N ASP A 225 3.18 37.44 40.46
CA ASP A 225 3.59 37.30 41.85
C ASP A 225 5.10 37.05 41.95
N ALA A 226 5.79 37.97 42.62
CA ALA A 226 7.23 38.11 42.65
C ALA A 226 7.98 37.03 43.48
N ALA A 227 7.53 35.77 43.48
CA ALA A 227 8.13 34.70 44.28
C ALA A 227 9.05 33.73 43.51
N SER A 228 9.20 33.83 42.18
CA SER A 228 10.10 32.92 41.45
C SER A 228 10.70 33.56 40.20
N ALA A 229 11.72 34.40 40.37
CA ALA A 229 12.41 35.03 39.24
C ALA A 229 13.92 34.81 39.32
N GLN A 230 14.42 33.76 38.66
CA GLN A 230 15.79 33.71 38.14
C GLN A 230 15.86 32.87 36.85
N THR A 231 15.50 33.44 35.69
CA THR A 231 15.90 32.95 34.35
C THR A 231 15.88 34.10 33.32
N ARG A 232 16.87 34.12 32.42
CA ARG A 232 17.04 35.07 31.29
C ARG A 232 16.44 34.51 29.99
N PRO A 233 16.03 35.36 29.01
CA PRO A 233 14.82 35.12 28.22
C PRO A 233 15.00 34.85 26.70
N VAL A 234 13.88 34.38 26.13
CA VAL A 234 13.51 33.78 24.82
C VAL A 234 12.82 34.85 23.88
N ALA A 235 12.86 34.80 22.51
CA ALA A 235 12.62 35.97 21.58
C ALA A 235 11.25 36.42 20.92
N PRO A 236 10.44 35.61 20.19
CA PRO A 236 9.26 36.02 19.31
C PRO A 236 9.21 36.57 17.77
N SER A 237 8.13 36.37 16.87
CA SER A 237 7.67 36.92 15.46
C SER A 237 6.25 36.42 14.83
N PRO A 238 5.66 36.92 13.64
CA PRO A 238 4.36 36.60 12.88
C PRO A 238 4.32 36.10 11.35
N LEU A 239 3.26 35.34 10.96
CA LEU A 239 2.97 34.40 9.81
C LEU A 239 2.71 34.85 8.31
N SER A 240 2.66 33.87 7.34
CA SER A 240 1.86 33.76 6.03
C SER A 240 2.18 32.59 5.03
N ALA A 241 1.32 31.59 4.68
CA ALA A 241 0.41 31.56 3.50
C ALA A 241 -0.08 30.10 3.06
N SER A 242 -0.56 29.93 1.80
CA SER A 242 -1.09 28.70 1.12
C SER A 242 -0.95 28.77 -0.44
N PRO A 243 -1.67 28.06 -1.36
CA PRO A 243 -2.21 26.67 -1.43
C PRO A 243 -1.68 25.85 -2.66
N GLN A 244 -2.32 24.72 -3.05
CA GLN A 244 -1.90 23.57 -3.91
C GLN A 244 -0.68 22.80 -3.32
N PRO A 245 -0.70 21.45 -3.24
CA PRO A 245 0.43 20.70 -2.70
C PRO A 245 1.51 20.59 -3.79
N SER A 246 2.13 21.71 -4.11
CA SER A 246 3.47 21.66 -4.67
C SER A 246 4.42 21.27 -3.53
N ILE A 247 5.30 20.31 -3.78
CA ILE A 247 6.40 19.92 -2.87
C ILE A 247 7.13 21.16 -2.32
N VAL A 248 7.25 22.21 -3.13
CA VAL A 248 7.90 23.48 -2.77
C VAL A 248 7.18 24.23 -1.64
N LYS A 249 5.84 24.23 -1.60
CA LYS A 249 5.08 24.93 -0.54
C LYS A 249 4.99 24.16 0.77
N SER A 250 5.01 22.82 0.73
CA SER A 250 5.14 22.02 1.96
C SER A 250 6.53 22.19 2.58
N LEU A 251 7.55 22.42 1.74
CA LEU A 251 8.93 22.64 2.18
C LEU A 251 9.16 24.06 2.70
N SER A 252 8.49 25.08 2.14
CA SER A 252 8.54 26.44 2.69
C SER A 252 7.84 26.54 4.04
N ARG A 253 6.74 25.79 4.27
CA ARG A 253 6.14 25.64 5.60
C ARG A 253 7.10 24.92 6.56
N ALA A 254 7.72 23.83 6.12
CA ALA A 254 8.67 23.08 6.94
C ALA A 254 9.97 23.86 7.23
N ALA A 255 10.33 24.88 6.43
CA ALA A 255 11.49 25.74 6.68
C ALA A 255 11.41 26.41 8.04
N SER A 256 10.28 27.04 8.32
CA SER A 256 10.09 27.98 9.43
C SER A 256 9.93 27.34 10.81
N PHE A 257 10.20 26.04 10.90
CA PHE A 257 9.71 25.19 11.96
C PHE A 257 10.70 24.07 12.34
N LEU A 258 12.01 24.28 12.25
CA LEU A 258 12.98 23.24 12.61
C LEU A 258 13.91 23.77 13.72
N TYR A 259 13.59 23.49 15.01
CA TYR A 259 14.56 23.54 16.15
C TYR A 259 14.09 23.02 17.55
N PRO A 260 14.86 22.12 18.20
CA PRO A 260 14.81 21.84 19.64
C PRO A 260 15.77 22.73 20.45
N ASN A 261 15.29 23.40 21.50
CA ASN A 261 16.18 24.06 22.46
C ASN A 261 16.63 23.09 23.56
N GLY A 262 17.90 23.21 23.95
CA GLY A 262 18.31 22.84 25.30
C GLY A 262 17.78 23.88 26.30
N GLY A 263 17.14 23.40 27.36
CA GLY A 263 16.76 24.21 28.52
C GLY A 263 15.31 24.01 28.94
N ALA A 264 15.05 22.95 29.71
CA ALA A 264 13.82 22.79 30.47
C ALA A 264 13.78 23.80 31.63
N SER A 265 12.77 24.67 31.64
CA SER A 265 12.17 25.26 32.86
C SER A 265 11.07 26.24 32.45
N ASP A 266 9.79 25.84 32.59
CA ASP A 266 8.65 26.72 32.97
C ASP A 266 7.31 25.93 32.97
N GLU A 267 7.28 24.76 33.61
CA GLU A 267 6.03 23.99 33.81
C GLU A 267 5.15 24.50 34.96
N ALA A 268 5.60 25.49 35.75
CA ALA A 268 4.92 25.84 37.01
C ALA A 268 3.71 26.79 36.89
N ALA A 269 3.50 27.46 35.75
CA ALA A 269 2.43 28.47 35.60
C ALA A 269 1.14 27.99 34.90
N LEU A 270 1.09 26.74 34.44
CA LEU A 270 0.00 26.21 33.60
C LEU A 270 -0.80 25.05 34.22
N ALA A 271 -0.62 24.78 35.51
CA ALA A 271 -1.28 23.68 36.24
C ALA A 271 -2.83 23.71 36.24
N GLY A 272 -3.46 24.80 35.77
CA GLY A 272 -4.91 24.92 35.61
C GLY A 272 -5.46 24.59 34.21
N LEU A 273 -4.64 24.29 33.20
CA LEU A 273 -5.10 24.07 31.81
C LEU A 273 -4.39 22.89 31.13
N ASN A 274 -5.13 21.81 30.86
CA ASN A 274 -4.66 20.62 30.15
C ASN A 274 -4.56 20.91 28.63
N LEU A 275 -3.43 21.46 28.18
CA LEU A 275 -3.17 21.95 26.81
C LEU A 275 -2.45 20.96 25.88
N GLY A 276 -2.08 19.77 26.40
CA GLY A 276 -1.41 18.73 25.61
C GLY A 276 -2.36 18.02 24.66
N SER A 277 -1.92 17.75 23.44
CA SER A 277 -2.68 16.92 22.49
C SER A 277 -2.19 15.48 22.56
N THR A 278 -3.09 14.53 22.81
CA THR A 278 -2.72 13.10 22.89
C THR A 278 -3.07 12.43 21.57
N TYR A 279 -2.08 11.84 20.90
CA TYR A 279 -2.33 11.04 19.72
C TYR A 279 -2.96 9.69 20.09
N THR A 280 -4.07 9.35 19.45
CA THR A 280 -4.82 8.10 19.70
C THR A 280 -4.76 7.12 18.52
N GLY A 281 -4.37 7.61 17.33
CA GLY A 281 -4.62 6.90 16.08
C GLY A 281 -6.11 6.75 15.78
N GLY A 282 -6.47 5.91 14.82
CA GLY A 282 -7.87 5.55 14.57
C GLY A 282 -8.20 5.27 13.11
N HIS A 283 -9.44 4.86 12.84
CA HIS A 283 -9.94 4.66 11.49
C HIS A 283 -11.25 5.41 11.27
N ARG A 284 -11.41 6.01 10.09
CA ARG A 284 -12.65 6.64 9.66
C ARG A 284 -12.89 6.36 8.19
N PHE A 285 -14.07 5.84 7.88
CA PHE A 285 -14.57 5.73 6.51
C PHE A 285 -15.68 6.75 6.26
N ILE A 286 -15.56 7.50 5.17
CA ILE A 286 -16.56 8.44 4.65
C ILE A 286 -17.08 7.88 3.33
N HIS A 287 -18.26 7.28 3.38
CA HIS A 287 -18.86 6.71 2.18
C HIS A 287 -19.37 7.82 1.26
N ASP A 288 -18.80 7.90 0.07
CA ASP A 288 -19.22 8.80 -1.01
C ASP A 288 -19.24 8.02 -2.33
N PRO A 289 -20.43 7.55 -2.76
CA PRO A 289 -20.57 6.78 -3.98
C PRO A 289 -20.59 7.66 -5.24
N THR A 290 -20.58 8.99 -5.09
CA THR A 290 -20.56 9.94 -6.20
C THR A 290 -19.16 10.43 -6.55
N SER A 291 -18.19 10.20 -5.66
CA SER A 291 -16.80 10.60 -5.85
C SER A 291 -16.15 9.87 -7.02
N GLU A 292 -15.51 10.60 -7.94
CA GLU A 292 -14.76 10.00 -9.05
C GLU A 292 -13.56 9.17 -8.56
N PHE A 293 -12.98 9.52 -7.42
CA PHE A 293 -11.81 8.87 -6.84
C PHE A 293 -12.11 8.29 -5.46
N ASN A 294 -11.43 7.19 -5.12
CA ASN A 294 -11.24 6.79 -3.73
C ASN A 294 -9.98 7.46 -3.19
N HIS A 295 -10.07 7.96 -1.97
CA HIS A 295 -8.97 8.61 -1.28
C HIS A 295 -8.60 7.82 -0.01
N VAL A 296 -7.31 7.60 0.20
CA VAL A 296 -6.78 6.92 1.38
C VAL A 296 -5.67 7.76 1.98
N TYR A 297 -5.79 8.08 3.27
CA TYR A 297 -4.77 8.71 4.09
C TYR A 297 -4.30 7.75 5.16
N ILE A 298 -2.99 7.64 5.35
CA ILE A 298 -2.35 6.89 6.43
C ILE A 298 -1.37 7.84 7.12
N GLY A 299 -1.57 8.08 8.41
CA GLY A 299 -0.71 8.94 9.22
C GLY A 299 -0.28 8.26 10.51
N TYR A 300 0.91 8.63 10.98
CA TYR A 300 1.48 8.24 12.26
C TYR A 300 1.87 9.49 13.04
N GLU A 301 1.99 9.35 14.35
CA GLU A 301 2.57 10.38 15.20
C GLU A 301 4.07 10.52 14.93
N GLY A 302 4.50 11.74 14.62
CA GLY A 302 5.90 12.11 14.46
C GLY A 302 6.46 12.85 15.68
N ALA A 303 7.59 13.53 15.49
CA ALA A 303 8.19 14.38 16.52
C ALA A 303 7.55 15.77 16.53
N GLY A 304 7.37 16.36 17.71
CA GLY A 304 7.14 17.80 17.83
C GLY A 304 8.29 18.63 17.26
N ILE A 305 8.02 19.91 17.03
CA ILE A 305 8.95 20.88 16.45
C ILE A 305 10.24 21.04 17.27
N HIS A 306 10.12 20.80 18.58
CA HIS A 306 11.16 20.88 19.58
C HIS A 306 11.88 19.54 19.80
N HIS A 307 12.04 18.75 18.74
CA HIS A 307 12.78 17.49 18.75
C HIS A 307 13.84 17.46 17.65
N ASP A 308 15.01 16.86 17.90
CA ASP A 308 16.13 16.81 16.93
C ASP A 308 15.78 16.05 15.65
N ASP A 309 15.01 14.96 15.78
CA ASP A 309 14.48 14.15 14.67
C ASP A 309 13.64 14.91 13.63
N ILE A 310 13.28 16.18 13.87
CA ILE A 310 12.45 16.95 12.94
C ILE A 310 13.10 17.12 11.56
N TYR A 311 14.42 17.30 11.51
CA TYR A 311 15.16 17.40 10.24
C TYR A 311 15.18 16.07 9.49
N ALA A 312 15.25 14.95 10.23
CA ALA A 312 15.15 13.62 9.65
C ALA A 312 13.75 13.37 9.06
N LEU A 313 12.69 13.76 9.78
CA LEU A 313 11.30 13.70 9.28
C LEU A 313 11.09 14.58 8.04
N ALA A 314 11.57 15.82 8.06
CA ALA A 314 11.50 16.72 6.90
C ALA A 314 12.27 16.16 5.70
N THR A 315 13.47 15.61 5.92
CA THR A 315 14.26 14.98 4.86
C THR A 315 13.58 13.72 4.33
N MET A 316 12.95 12.93 5.20
CA MET A 316 12.19 11.74 4.84
C MET A 316 10.94 12.09 4.03
N GLN A 317 10.27 13.21 4.32
CA GLN A 317 9.17 13.73 3.50
C GLN A 317 9.65 14.05 2.08
N VAL A 318 10.79 14.73 1.91
CA VAL A 318 11.32 15.05 0.58
C VAL A 318 11.78 13.79 -0.17
N LEU A 319 12.39 12.84 0.55
CA LEU A 319 12.84 11.57 0.02
C LEU A 319 11.66 10.75 -0.55
N LEU A 320 10.56 10.66 0.20
CA LEU A 320 9.33 10.01 -0.24
C LEU A 320 8.66 10.81 -1.37
N GLY A 321 8.47 12.11 -1.18
CA GLY A 321 8.00 13.07 -2.18
C GLY A 321 6.61 12.71 -2.72
N GLY A 322 6.52 12.46 -4.02
CA GLY A 322 5.29 12.11 -4.72
C GLY A 322 4.71 13.24 -5.57
N GLY A 323 3.39 13.19 -5.81
CA GLY A 323 2.64 14.17 -6.59
C GLY A 323 1.47 13.54 -7.34
N GLY A 324 0.94 14.28 -8.31
CA GLY A 324 -0.01 13.76 -9.29
C GLY A 324 0.69 13.06 -10.46
N SER A 325 0.06 12.02 -11.00
CA SER A 325 0.47 11.29 -12.20
C SER A 325 0.54 12.21 -13.42
N PHE A 326 -0.36 13.20 -13.48
CA PHE A 326 -0.33 14.27 -14.47
C PHE A 326 0.33 15.54 -13.90
N SER A 327 1.67 15.56 -13.86
CA SER A 327 2.42 16.79 -13.59
C SER A 327 3.15 17.26 -14.84
N ALA A 328 2.59 18.24 -15.56
CA ALA A 328 3.20 18.86 -16.75
C ALA A 328 4.40 19.78 -16.44
N GLY A 329 5.16 19.48 -15.38
CA GLY A 329 6.33 20.25 -14.98
C GLY A 329 7.64 19.82 -15.62
N GLY A 330 8.58 20.77 -15.71
CA GLY A 330 9.97 20.44 -16.02
C GLY A 330 10.68 19.66 -14.89
N PRO A 331 11.93 19.23 -15.13
CA PRO A 331 12.77 18.58 -14.13
C PRO A 331 12.86 19.40 -12.84
N GLY A 332 12.91 18.72 -11.67
CA GLY A 332 13.04 19.37 -10.36
C GLY A 332 11.78 19.31 -9.48
N LYS A 333 10.62 18.92 -10.02
CA LYS A 333 9.37 18.75 -9.25
C LYS A 333 9.29 17.47 -8.40
N GLY A 334 10.39 16.74 -8.21
CA GLY A 334 10.39 15.50 -7.42
C GLY A 334 10.05 14.22 -8.21
N MET A 335 10.19 14.20 -9.53
CA MET A 335 9.97 13.00 -10.37
C MET A 335 10.86 11.79 -9.99
N TYR A 336 12.00 12.05 -9.33
CA TYR A 336 12.93 11.02 -8.83
C TYR A 336 12.72 10.70 -7.34
N SER A 337 11.63 11.16 -6.73
CA SER A 337 11.26 10.76 -5.37
C SER A 337 10.77 9.31 -5.35
N ARG A 338 10.79 8.68 -4.17
CA ARG A 338 10.44 7.26 -4.05
C ARG A 338 9.00 6.98 -4.43
N LEU A 339 8.04 7.79 -3.96
CA LEU A 339 6.63 7.57 -4.30
C LEU A 339 6.39 7.77 -5.79
N TYR A 340 7.05 8.73 -6.44
CA TYR A 340 6.91 8.91 -7.88
C TYR A 340 7.44 7.72 -8.67
N THR A 341 8.66 7.26 -8.35
CA THR A 341 9.34 6.20 -9.11
C THR A 341 8.85 4.78 -8.79
N SER A 342 8.45 4.53 -7.54
CA SER A 342 8.00 3.21 -7.08
C SER A 342 6.49 3.05 -7.13
N ILE A 343 5.72 4.15 -7.02
CA ILE A 343 4.26 4.11 -7.07
C ILE A 343 3.74 4.64 -8.41
N LEU A 344 3.84 5.95 -8.66
CA LEU A 344 3.18 6.58 -9.81
C LEU A 344 3.65 6.03 -11.16
N ASN A 345 4.94 5.72 -11.31
CA ASN A 345 5.48 5.12 -12.54
C ASN A 345 5.11 3.63 -12.73
N ARG A 346 4.70 2.93 -11.66
CA ARG A 346 4.43 1.48 -11.69
C ARG A 346 2.94 1.14 -11.63
N TYR A 347 2.15 1.99 -10.98
CA TYR A 347 0.72 1.80 -10.74
C TYR A 347 -0.04 2.96 -11.38
N PRO A 348 -0.33 2.89 -12.70
CA PRO A 348 -1.02 3.97 -13.42
C PRO A 348 -2.44 4.23 -12.91
N GLN A 349 -3.03 3.27 -12.20
CA GLN A 349 -4.29 3.38 -11.47
C GLN A 349 -4.31 4.44 -10.34
N ILE A 350 -3.14 4.80 -9.81
CA ILE A 350 -3.01 5.79 -8.74
C ILE A 350 -2.80 7.14 -9.40
N ASP A 351 -3.82 7.99 -9.31
CA ASP A 351 -3.80 9.32 -9.91
C ASP A 351 -2.91 10.28 -9.11
N HIS A 352 -2.98 10.22 -7.78
CA HIS A 352 -2.17 11.05 -6.91
C HIS A 352 -1.60 10.23 -5.77
N CYS A 353 -0.33 10.40 -5.45
CA CYS A 353 0.26 9.84 -4.23
C CYS A 353 1.38 10.72 -3.74
N ALA A 354 1.30 11.17 -2.49
CA ALA A 354 2.33 12.01 -1.90
C ALA A 354 2.47 11.81 -0.38
N SER A 355 3.64 12.17 0.13
CA SER A 355 3.92 12.22 1.57
C SER A 355 3.60 13.59 2.16
N PHE A 356 3.04 13.60 3.37
CA PHE A 356 2.79 14.81 4.13
C PHE A 356 3.46 14.77 5.50
N HIS A 357 3.75 15.96 6.04
CA HIS A 357 4.27 16.15 7.38
C HIS A 357 3.69 17.44 7.97
N HIS A 358 2.81 17.32 8.96
CA HIS A 358 2.21 18.44 9.67
C HIS A 358 2.85 18.56 11.06
N ILE A 359 3.52 19.68 11.30
CA ILE A 359 4.39 19.88 12.47
C ILE A 359 3.73 20.84 13.45
N TYR A 360 3.74 20.47 14.73
CA TYR A 360 3.22 21.29 15.84
C TYR A 360 4.23 21.34 16.99
N THR A 361 3.95 22.16 17.99
CA THR A 361 4.87 22.38 19.12
C THR A 361 5.24 21.10 19.89
N ASP A 362 4.26 20.26 20.21
CA ASP A 362 4.43 19.04 21.02
C ASP A 362 4.31 17.72 20.24
N SER A 363 3.71 17.73 19.05
CA SER A 363 3.52 16.52 18.23
C SER A 363 3.57 16.84 16.72
N SER A 364 3.48 15.82 15.88
CA SER A 364 3.32 15.98 14.43
C SER A 364 2.57 14.80 13.81
N LEU A 365 2.03 15.01 12.61
CA LEU A 365 1.48 13.93 11.79
C LEU A 365 2.35 13.73 10.56
N PHE A 366 2.89 12.52 10.40
CA PHE A 366 3.66 12.13 9.23
C PHE A 366 2.95 10.98 8.53
N GLY A 367 2.83 11.05 7.21
CA GLY A 367 2.09 10.01 6.50
C GLY A 367 2.14 10.07 4.98
N LEU A 368 1.34 9.20 4.38
CA LEU A 368 1.13 9.08 2.95
C LEU A 368 -0.35 9.23 2.64
N PHE A 369 -0.66 9.80 1.49
CA PHE A 369 -2.00 9.72 0.94
C PHE A 369 -1.96 9.26 -0.51
N ALA A 370 -3.06 8.67 -0.96
CA ALA A 370 -3.27 8.30 -2.35
C ALA A 370 -4.71 8.54 -2.79
N SER A 371 -4.87 8.98 -4.04
CA SER A 371 -6.12 9.09 -4.77
C SER A 371 -6.06 8.15 -5.96
N PHE A 372 -7.07 7.30 -6.14
CA PHE A 372 -7.10 6.29 -7.21
C PHE A 372 -8.52 6.05 -7.67
N VAL A 373 -8.67 5.60 -8.92
CA VAL A 373 -10.00 5.34 -9.50
C VAL A 373 -10.64 4.16 -8.75
N PRO A 374 -11.88 4.27 -8.26
CA PRO A 374 -12.60 3.22 -7.55
C PRO A 374 -13.06 2.12 -8.49
N ALA A 375 -13.09 0.88 -8.01
CA ALA A 375 -13.74 -0.24 -8.68
C ALA A 375 -15.28 -0.12 -8.61
N VAL A 376 -15.89 0.67 -9.50
CA VAL A 376 -17.36 0.90 -9.51
C VAL A 376 -18.10 -0.27 -10.18
N ARG A 377 -19.24 -0.70 -9.62
CA ARG A 377 -20.09 -1.76 -10.19
C ARG A 377 -20.49 -1.43 -11.64
N GLY A 378 -20.09 -2.27 -12.58
CA GLY A 378 -20.48 -2.17 -13.99
C GLY A 378 -19.59 -1.29 -14.87
N GLN A 379 -18.58 -0.60 -14.29
CA GLN A 379 -17.58 0.15 -15.05
C GLN A 379 -16.26 -0.59 -15.19
N ARG A 380 -15.55 -0.21 -16.26
CA ARG A 380 -14.28 -0.82 -16.66
C ARG A 380 -13.06 -0.07 -16.13
N GLY A 381 -12.98 0.17 -14.82
CA GLY A 381 -11.76 0.70 -14.20
C GLY A 381 -11.69 0.50 -12.69
N GLY A 382 -10.52 0.82 -12.15
CA GLY A 382 -10.32 1.10 -10.73
C GLY A 382 -9.92 -0.05 -9.81
N ASP A 383 -9.53 0.34 -8.60
CA ASP A 383 -8.97 -0.46 -7.51
C ASP A 383 -9.77 -0.26 -6.22
N LYS A 384 -9.55 -1.16 -5.23
CA LYS A 384 -10.11 -1.00 -3.88
C LYS A 384 -9.04 -0.46 -2.93
N PRO A 385 -9.42 0.21 -1.83
CA PRO A 385 -8.46 0.62 -0.79
C PRO A 385 -7.61 -0.54 -0.25
N GLN A 386 -8.17 -1.75 -0.23
CA GLN A 386 -7.50 -2.99 0.20
C GLN A 386 -6.32 -3.37 -0.70
N ASP A 387 -6.36 -2.97 -1.98
CA ASP A 387 -5.29 -3.24 -2.95
C ASP A 387 -4.17 -2.19 -2.86
N ILE A 388 -4.52 -0.95 -2.51
CA ILE A 388 -3.59 0.20 -2.45
C ILE A 388 -2.88 0.27 -1.10
N MET A 389 -3.57 -0.07 0.00
CA MET A 389 -3.03 0.01 1.36
C MET A 389 -1.70 -0.74 1.53
N PRO A 390 -1.53 -2.00 1.05
CA PRO A 390 -0.26 -2.70 1.16
C PRO A 390 0.88 -2.02 0.39
N ILE A 391 0.58 -1.37 -0.75
CA ILE A 391 1.57 -0.64 -1.56
C ILE A 391 2.10 0.56 -0.77
N LEU A 392 1.21 1.32 -0.12
CA LEU A 392 1.59 2.47 0.72
C LEU A 392 2.37 2.03 1.95
N VAL A 393 1.88 1.01 2.67
CA VAL A 393 2.55 0.48 3.87
C VAL A 393 3.93 -0.11 3.54
N HIS A 394 4.08 -0.71 2.36
CA HIS A 394 5.37 -1.21 1.90
C HIS A 394 6.41 -0.08 1.80
N GLN A 395 6.03 1.14 1.42
CA GLN A 395 6.98 2.27 1.38
C GLN A 395 7.52 2.65 2.76
N PHE A 396 6.68 2.59 3.80
CA PHE A 396 7.14 2.76 5.18
C PHE A 396 8.06 1.62 5.60
N SER A 397 7.68 0.37 5.29
CA SER A 397 8.49 -0.82 5.58
C SER A 397 9.89 -0.73 4.96
N LEU A 398 10.01 -0.16 3.75
CA LEU A 398 11.32 0.03 3.11
C LEU A 398 12.22 1.01 3.89
N LEU A 399 11.66 2.04 4.53
CA LEU A 399 12.44 2.98 5.35
C LEU A 399 12.91 2.35 6.67
N VAL A 400 12.14 1.40 7.20
CA VAL A 400 12.41 0.67 8.45
C VAL A 400 13.47 -0.41 8.24
N HIS A 401 13.33 -1.20 7.17
CA HIS A 401 14.12 -2.41 6.95
C HIS A 401 15.29 -2.24 5.98
N THR A 402 15.25 -1.24 5.09
CA THR A 402 16.27 -1.03 4.07
C THR A 402 16.96 0.31 4.29
N LEU A 403 18.30 0.31 4.34
CA LEU A 403 19.06 1.56 4.41
C LEU A 403 18.86 2.39 3.15
N VAL A 404 18.66 3.70 3.33
CA VAL A 404 18.50 4.64 2.22
C VAL A 404 19.82 4.79 1.48
N PRO A 405 19.88 4.61 0.15
CA PRO A 405 21.10 4.84 -0.62
C PRO A 405 21.58 6.29 -0.48
N GLU A 406 22.89 6.49 -0.36
CA GLU A 406 23.48 7.81 -0.15
C GLU A 406 23.10 8.81 -1.26
N THR A 407 22.98 8.35 -2.50
CA THR A 407 22.58 9.20 -3.63
C THR A 407 21.15 9.72 -3.52
N GLU A 408 20.23 8.94 -2.96
CA GLU A 408 18.86 9.38 -2.69
C GLU A 408 18.80 10.32 -1.50
N LEU A 409 19.55 10.01 -0.44
CA LEU A 409 19.63 10.85 0.75
C LEU A 409 20.20 12.23 0.42
N GLN A 410 21.32 12.29 -0.31
CA GLN A 410 21.92 13.55 -0.74
C GLN A 410 21.00 14.35 -1.66
N ARG A 411 20.26 13.67 -2.55
CA ARG A 411 19.22 14.33 -3.37
C ARG A 411 18.14 14.95 -2.49
N ALA A 412 17.62 14.21 -1.51
CA ALA A 412 16.59 14.70 -0.60
C ALA A 412 17.08 15.88 0.25
N LYS A 413 18.29 15.80 0.81
CA LYS A 413 18.93 16.91 1.56
C LYS A 413 19.09 18.16 0.71
N ASN A 414 19.64 18.02 -0.50
CA ASN A 414 19.85 19.15 -1.39
C ASN A 414 18.51 19.76 -1.85
N GLN A 415 17.51 18.93 -2.12
CA GLN A 415 16.18 19.39 -2.49
C GLN A 415 15.48 20.09 -1.31
N LEU A 416 15.62 19.59 -0.08
CA LEU A 416 15.12 20.24 1.13
C LEU A 416 15.78 21.62 1.30
N LYS A 417 17.11 21.68 1.34
CA LYS A 417 17.86 22.94 1.46
C LYS A 417 17.50 23.93 0.36
N SER A 418 17.46 23.49 -0.89
CA SER A 418 17.09 24.32 -2.04
C SER A 418 15.68 24.88 -1.89
N ALA A 419 14.72 24.06 -1.45
CA ALA A 419 13.35 24.52 -1.25
C ALA A 419 13.25 25.53 -0.10
N LEU A 420 13.97 25.31 1.02
CA LEU A 420 14.03 26.27 2.13
C LEU A 420 14.61 27.61 1.66
N THR A 421 15.73 27.60 0.94
CA THR A 421 16.40 28.83 0.48
C THR A 421 15.59 29.60 -0.56
N MET A 422 14.99 28.89 -1.53
CA MET A 422 14.17 29.51 -2.57
C MET A 422 12.89 30.12 -1.98
N ALA A 423 12.34 29.51 -0.93
CA ALA A 423 11.16 30.05 -0.26
C ALA A 423 11.44 31.43 0.35
N LEU A 424 12.62 31.62 0.94
CA LEU A 424 13.04 32.87 1.59
C LEU A 424 13.37 34.01 0.61
N GLU A 425 13.32 33.78 -0.70
CA GLU A 425 13.40 34.85 -1.71
C GLU A 425 12.17 35.76 -1.68
N SER A 426 11.03 35.22 -1.22
CA SER A 426 9.80 35.99 -1.05
C SER A 426 9.80 36.74 0.27
N ARG A 427 9.72 38.08 0.24
CA ARG A 427 9.59 38.93 1.44
C ARG A 427 8.40 38.55 2.34
N ALA A 428 7.29 38.14 1.74
CA ALA A 428 6.11 37.71 2.49
C ALA A 428 6.35 36.38 3.22
N VAL A 429 7.20 35.50 2.68
CA VAL A 429 7.62 34.24 3.35
C VAL A 429 8.75 34.51 4.33
N GLU A 430 9.61 35.49 4.06
CA GLU A 430 10.55 36.01 5.05
C GLU A 430 9.77 36.45 6.30
N VAL A 431 8.61 37.11 6.14
CA VAL A 431 7.58 37.34 7.19
C VAL A 431 6.45 36.29 7.20
N GLU A 432 6.79 35.03 6.96
CA GLU A 432 6.22 33.85 7.66
C GLU A 432 7.28 33.22 8.57
N ASP A 433 8.56 33.42 8.24
CA ASP A 433 9.68 32.70 8.78
C ASP A 433 10.36 33.42 9.96
N LEU A 434 10.83 34.65 9.71
CA LEU A 434 10.96 35.80 10.65
C LEU A 434 9.56 36.18 11.16
N GLY A 435 8.79 35.15 11.50
CA GLY A 435 7.34 35.11 11.47
C GLY A 435 6.72 33.99 12.31
N ARG A 436 7.50 32.95 12.57
CA ARG A 436 7.04 31.77 13.30
C ARG A 436 8.17 31.09 14.06
N GLN A 437 9.38 31.12 13.51
CA GLN A 437 10.54 30.56 14.21
C GLN A 437 10.75 31.30 15.52
N ILE A 438 10.81 32.59 15.35
CA ILE A 438 10.46 33.57 16.32
C ILE A 438 8.89 33.47 16.37
N LEU A 439 8.39 32.64 17.29
CA LEU A 439 7.03 32.38 17.86
C LEU A 439 7.18 31.09 18.66
N VAL A 440 7.80 30.13 18.01
CA VAL A 440 8.08 28.78 18.50
C VAL A 440 9.38 28.72 19.30
N HIS A 441 10.51 29.06 18.68
CA HIS A 441 11.86 28.88 19.25
C HIS A 441 12.32 30.03 20.11
N GLY A 442 11.81 31.22 19.81
CA GLY A 442 12.33 32.42 20.41
C GLY A 442 13.78 32.68 20.08
N ARG A 443 14.05 32.56 18.79
CA ARG A 443 15.11 33.21 18.01
C ARG A 443 14.86 32.89 16.54
N LYS A 444 15.46 33.66 15.63
CA LYS A 444 15.57 33.24 14.23
C LYS A 444 16.66 32.17 14.15
N VAL A 445 16.32 31.00 13.64
CA VAL A 445 17.26 29.94 13.27
C VAL A 445 17.81 30.31 11.91
N SER A 446 19.13 30.40 11.76
CA SER A 446 19.70 30.79 10.48
C SER A 446 19.57 29.66 9.46
N MET A 447 19.54 30.03 8.18
CA MET A 447 19.59 29.05 7.10
C MET A 447 20.84 28.19 7.13
N ASP A 448 21.97 28.75 7.56
CA ASP A 448 23.22 28.02 7.71
C ASP A 448 23.13 26.96 8.81
N GLU A 449 22.47 27.27 9.92
CA GLU A 449 22.25 26.34 11.03
C GLU A 449 21.32 25.18 10.62
N MET A 450 20.21 25.50 9.93
CA MET A 450 19.32 24.48 9.38
C MET A 450 20.02 23.60 8.34
N ALA A 451 20.78 24.21 7.42
CA ALA A 451 21.55 23.48 6.42
C ALA A 451 22.57 22.54 7.07
N ALA A 452 23.25 22.98 8.14
CA ALA A 452 24.19 22.15 8.89
C ALA A 452 23.52 20.95 9.55
N LYS A 453 22.36 21.12 10.23
CA LYS A 453 21.61 19.99 10.81
C LYS A 453 21.02 19.06 9.74
N ILE A 454 20.68 19.55 8.54
CA ILE A 454 20.27 18.70 7.40
C ILE A 454 21.48 17.92 6.83
N ASP A 455 22.62 18.57 6.67
CA ASP A 455 23.83 17.96 6.09
C ASP A 455 24.42 16.88 7.01
N ALA A 456 24.28 17.05 8.33
CA ALA A 456 24.73 16.08 9.32
C ALA A 456 24.00 14.73 9.28
N LEU A 457 22.78 14.66 8.74
CA LEU A 457 21.96 13.44 8.75
C LEU A 457 22.59 12.29 7.99
N LYS A 458 22.54 11.07 8.52
CA LYS A 458 23.01 9.85 7.86
C LYS A 458 21.84 8.94 7.54
N ALA A 459 22.07 7.93 6.68
CA ALA A 459 21.06 6.92 6.36
C ALA A 459 20.57 6.19 7.62
N ASP A 460 21.45 5.99 8.61
CA ASP A 460 21.10 5.39 9.90
C ASP A 460 20.16 6.27 10.73
N ASP A 461 20.32 7.60 10.68
CA ASP A 461 19.43 8.53 11.40
C ASP A 461 18.01 8.48 10.81
N ILE A 462 17.90 8.43 9.49
CA ILE A 462 16.60 8.25 8.81
C ILE A 462 15.95 6.93 9.23
N ARG A 463 16.72 5.85 9.26
CA ARG A 463 16.21 4.53 9.68
C ARG A 463 15.81 4.52 11.15
N HIS A 464 16.58 5.16 12.02
CA HIS A 464 16.28 5.27 13.46
C HIS A 464 14.93 5.99 13.67
N VAL A 465 14.74 7.13 12.99
CA VAL A 465 13.48 7.89 13.05
C VAL A 465 12.32 7.11 12.42
N ALA A 466 12.55 6.41 11.31
CA ALA A 466 11.54 5.54 10.69
C ALA A 466 11.15 4.37 11.63
N MET A 467 12.12 3.76 12.33
CA MET A 467 11.86 2.73 13.35
C MET A 467 11.07 3.29 14.53
N ARG A 468 11.33 4.53 14.93
CA ARG A 468 10.60 5.19 16.03
C ARG A 468 9.14 5.46 15.65
N VAL A 469 8.90 5.95 14.43
CA VAL A 469 7.56 6.34 13.96
C VAL A 469 6.75 5.13 13.48
N PHE A 470 7.33 4.28 12.64
CA PHE A 470 6.63 3.16 11.97
C PHE A 470 7.00 1.77 12.49
N GLY A 471 7.98 1.65 13.39
CA GLY A 471 8.49 0.35 13.81
C GLY A 471 7.50 -0.42 14.71
N PRO A 472 7.72 -1.73 14.92
CA PRO A 472 6.83 -2.57 15.73
C PRO A 472 6.69 -2.15 17.19
N HIS A 473 7.68 -1.39 17.69
CA HIS A 473 7.72 -0.86 19.06
C HIS A 473 7.15 0.56 19.16
N SER A 474 6.73 1.15 18.03
CA SER A 474 5.97 2.40 18.01
C SER A 474 4.62 2.14 18.71
N GLY A 475 4.41 2.72 19.88
CA GLY A 475 3.15 2.63 20.61
C GLY A 475 1.98 3.33 19.90
N ALA A 476 2.25 4.07 18.82
CA ALA A 476 1.30 4.86 18.07
C ALA A 476 0.54 3.99 17.05
N LYS A 477 -0.75 3.78 17.27
CA LYS A 477 -1.65 3.14 16.30
C LYS A 477 -1.76 4.01 15.04
N PRO A 478 -1.76 3.46 13.81
CA PRO A 478 -1.92 4.29 12.62
C PRO A 478 -3.28 5.01 12.62
N THR A 479 -3.30 6.21 12.06
CA THR A 479 -4.52 6.93 11.69
C THR A 479 -4.81 6.66 10.22
N VAL A 480 -5.95 6.04 9.92
CA VAL A 480 -6.39 5.72 8.56
C VAL A 480 -7.70 6.42 8.25
N VAL A 481 -7.73 7.24 7.20
CA VAL A 481 -8.96 7.86 6.71
C VAL A 481 -9.20 7.43 5.28
N VAL A 482 -10.38 6.90 5.00
CA VAL A 482 -10.78 6.47 3.66
C VAL A 482 -12.04 7.23 3.27
N MET A 483 -12.08 7.76 2.05
CA MET A 483 -13.28 8.38 1.48
C MET A 483 -13.55 7.85 0.08
N GLY A 484 -14.81 7.53 -0.19
CA GLY A 484 -15.25 7.06 -1.50
C GLY A 484 -16.18 5.84 -1.41
N HIS A 485 -16.07 4.95 -2.39
CA HIS A 485 -17.00 3.84 -2.62
C HIS A 485 -16.89 2.69 -1.63
N ASP A 486 -15.66 2.29 -1.29
CA ASP A 486 -15.36 1.10 -0.49
C ASP A 486 -14.49 1.46 0.72
N ASP A 487 -14.63 0.72 1.81
CA ASP A 487 -13.77 0.85 2.99
C ASP A 487 -12.52 -0.05 2.88
N ALA A 488 -11.43 0.37 3.49
CA ALA A 488 -10.24 -0.47 3.70
C ALA A 488 -10.50 -1.56 4.76
N ALA A 489 -11.40 -1.33 5.72
CA ALA A 489 -11.72 -2.29 6.78
C ALA A 489 -12.78 -3.34 6.38
N SER A 490 -13.44 -3.18 5.22
CA SER A 490 -14.52 -4.07 4.78
C SER A 490 -14.01 -5.30 4.01
N SER A 491 -13.29 -6.19 4.69
CA SER A 491 -13.43 -7.61 4.42
C SER A 491 -13.10 -8.46 5.65
N ALA A 492 -14.11 -8.70 6.49
CA ALA A 492 -14.11 -9.84 7.40
C ALA A 492 -13.81 -11.19 6.68
N ALA A 493 -13.93 -11.23 5.34
CA ALA A 493 -13.51 -12.34 4.50
C ALA A 493 -11.98 -12.52 4.39
N ALA A 494 -11.17 -11.46 4.49
CA ALA A 494 -9.71 -11.59 4.55
C ALA A 494 -9.24 -12.18 5.89
N ALA A 495 -10.02 -11.98 6.97
CA ALA A 495 -9.71 -12.51 8.30
C ALA A 495 -9.83 -14.05 8.41
N LEU A 496 -10.58 -14.70 7.51
CA LEU A 496 -10.80 -16.17 7.55
C LEU A 496 -9.93 -16.97 6.58
N GLY A 497 -9.17 -16.32 5.69
CA GLY A 497 -8.29 -17.03 4.75
C GLY A 497 -9.02 -17.90 3.71
N LEU A 498 -10.28 -17.59 3.37
CA LEU A 498 -11.12 -18.38 2.45
C LEU A 498 -11.40 -17.66 1.10
N GLY A 499 -10.65 -16.61 0.78
CA GLY A 499 -10.69 -15.93 -0.52
C GLY A 499 -10.10 -16.76 -1.67
N LEU A 500 -10.05 -16.18 -2.89
CA LEU A 500 -9.42 -16.81 -4.05
C LEU A 500 -7.89 -16.99 -3.90
N THR A 501 -7.25 -16.12 -3.13
CA THR A 501 -5.80 -16.12 -2.87
C THR A 501 -5.57 -16.17 -1.35
N PRO A 502 -5.78 -17.34 -0.71
CA PRO A 502 -5.59 -17.48 0.72
C PRO A 502 -4.14 -17.20 1.11
N SER A 503 -3.90 -16.57 2.26
CA SER A 503 -2.57 -16.35 2.81
C SER A 503 -2.23 -17.38 3.88
N LEU A 504 -0.93 -17.64 4.07
CA LEU A 504 -0.43 -18.75 4.90
C LEU A 504 -0.96 -18.68 6.33
N VAL A 505 -0.90 -17.50 6.95
CA VAL A 505 -1.23 -17.33 8.37
C VAL A 505 -2.75 -17.50 8.63
N PRO A 506 -3.66 -16.76 7.98
CA PRO A 506 -5.09 -16.91 8.21
C PRO A 506 -5.61 -18.31 7.88
N LEU A 507 -5.16 -18.92 6.77
CA LEU A 507 -5.58 -20.27 6.42
C LEU A 507 -5.11 -21.31 7.45
N SER A 508 -3.86 -21.22 7.91
CA SER A 508 -3.32 -22.13 8.93
C SER A 508 -4.07 -21.98 10.25
N LEU A 509 -4.45 -20.76 10.63
CA LEU A 509 -5.27 -20.47 11.81
C LEU A 509 -6.68 -21.06 11.69
N THR A 510 -7.36 -20.86 10.55
CA THR A 510 -8.69 -21.43 10.29
C THR A 510 -8.64 -22.96 10.36
N LEU A 511 -7.65 -23.59 9.73
CA LEU A 511 -7.45 -25.05 9.82
C LEU A 511 -7.13 -25.50 11.25
N ALA A 512 -6.30 -24.75 11.98
CA ALA A 512 -5.96 -25.08 13.37
C ALA A 512 -7.20 -25.05 14.28
N ILE A 513 -8.08 -24.05 14.12
CA ILE A 513 -9.35 -23.95 14.83
C ILE A 513 -10.25 -25.15 14.46
N LEU A 514 -10.39 -25.46 13.17
CA LEU A 514 -11.20 -26.59 12.74
C LEU A 514 -10.69 -27.92 13.32
N LEU A 515 -9.37 -28.14 13.33
CA LEU A 515 -8.73 -29.33 13.92
C LEU A 515 -8.93 -29.42 15.43
N LEU A 516 -8.94 -28.29 16.14
CA LEU A 516 -9.21 -28.24 17.59
C LEU A 516 -10.66 -28.64 17.92
N TYR A 517 -11.63 -28.15 17.14
CA TYR A 517 -13.06 -28.37 17.38
C TYR A 517 -13.60 -29.68 16.79
N ALA A 518 -12.97 -30.23 15.76
CA ALA A 518 -13.45 -31.42 15.06
C ALA A 518 -13.72 -32.65 15.98
N PRO A 519 -12.86 -33.00 16.95
CA PRO A 519 -13.13 -34.11 17.87
C PRO A 519 -14.38 -33.89 18.73
N VAL A 520 -14.70 -32.65 19.07
CA VAL A 520 -15.89 -32.28 19.87
C VAL A 520 -17.16 -32.38 19.02
N VAL A 521 -17.09 -31.95 17.76
CA VAL A 521 -18.21 -31.95 16.83
C VAL A 521 -18.59 -33.38 16.43
N PHE A 522 -17.60 -34.21 16.07
CA PHE A 522 -17.86 -35.55 15.54
C PHE A 522 -18.25 -36.60 16.60
N ASN A 523 -17.86 -36.43 17.87
CA ASN A 523 -18.17 -37.38 18.94
C ASN A 523 -19.49 -37.11 19.69
N ARG A 524 -20.27 -36.08 19.32
CA ARG A 524 -21.57 -35.79 19.96
C ARG A 524 -22.68 -36.72 19.45
N SER A 525 -23.69 -36.95 20.30
CA SER A 525 -24.89 -37.72 19.95
C SER A 525 -25.68 -37.16 18.75
N GLN A 526 -25.50 -35.89 18.40
CA GLN A 526 -26.09 -35.22 17.23
C GLN A 526 -25.01 -34.77 16.23
N SER A 527 -23.97 -35.58 16.00
CA SER A 527 -22.82 -35.24 15.16
C SER A 527 -23.21 -34.82 13.73
N GLY A 528 -24.25 -35.40 13.15
CA GLY A 528 -24.75 -35.04 11.81
C GLY A 528 -25.21 -33.60 11.69
N ALA A 529 -25.97 -33.09 12.68
CA ALA A 529 -26.49 -31.72 12.66
C ALA A 529 -25.38 -30.67 12.79
N TYR A 530 -24.42 -30.89 13.71
CA TYR A 530 -23.28 -29.99 13.89
C TYR A 530 -22.31 -30.02 12.71
N THR A 531 -22.09 -31.18 12.08
CA THR A 531 -21.29 -31.29 10.85
C THR A 531 -21.95 -30.56 9.69
N GLY A 532 -23.28 -30.66 9.56
CA GLY A 532 -24.05 -29.91 8.57
C GLY A 532 -23.98 -28.38 8.77
N LEU A 533 -24.10 -27.91 10.02
CA LEU A 533 -23.93 -26.50 10.37
C LEU A 533 -22.52 -25.99 10.05
N LEU A 534 -21.49 -26.76 10.39
CA LEU A 534 -20.10 -26.43 10.09
C LEU A 534 -19.88 -26.30 8.58
N TRP A 535 -20.36 -27.28 7.82
CA TRP A 535 -20.29 -27.27 6.35
C TRP A 535 -21.00 -26.07 5.74
N LEU A 536 -22.21 -25.76 6.21
CA LEU A 536 -22.97 -24.59 5.76
C LEU A 536 -22.21 -23.29 6.07
N SER A 537 -21.64 -23.17 7.26
CA SER A 537 -20.89 -21.96 7.66
C SER A 537 -19.63 -21.74 6.81
N LEU A 538 -18.87 -22.79 6.53
CA LEU A 538 -17.70 -22.73 5.65
C LEU A 538 -18.10 -22.43 4.19
N THR A 539 -19.22 -23.00 3.74
CA THR A 539 -19.75 -22.75 2.40
C THR A 539 -20.16 -21.29 2.23
N ILE A 540 -20.89 -20.71 3.20
CA ILE A 540 -21.28 -19.30 3.20
C ILE A 540 -20.04 -18.41 3.24
N SER A 541 -19.08 -18.71 4.12
CA SER A 541 -17.84 -17.94 4.25
C SER A 541 -17.00 -17.95 2.97
N GLY A 542 -16.78 -19.14 2.38
CA GLY A 542 -16.07 -19.28 1.09
C GLY A 542 -16.80 -18.62 -0.07
N SER A 543 -18.14 -18.64 -0.07
CA SER A 543 -18.96 -17.95 -1.09
C SER A 543 -18.85 -16.43 -0.96
N LEU A 544 -18.90 -15.89 0.26
CA LEU A 544 -18.70 -14.46 0.51
C LEU A 544 -17.32 -13.98 0.04
N GLY A 545 -16.27 -14.78 0.29
CA GLY A 545 -14.91 -14.48 -0.16
C GLY A 545 -14.69 -14.49 -1.68
N ARG A 546 -15.67 -15.00 -2.46
CA ARG A 546 -15.60 -15.17 -3.92
C ARG A 546 -16.79 -14.52 -4.65
N LEU A 547 -17.62 -13.76 -3.95
CA LEU A 547 -18.88 -13.26 -4.49
C LEU A 547 -18.66 -12.26 -5.62
N THR A 548 -17.79 -11.27 -5.41
CA THR A 548 -17.47 -10.23 -6.41
C THR A 548 -17.00 -10.79 -7.75
N PRO A 549 -15.95 -11.65 -7.82
CA PRO A 549 -15.47 -12.20 -9.09
C PRO A 549 -16.45 -13.15 -9.78
N THR A 550 -17.40 -13.73 -9.03
CA THR A 550 -18.37 -14.66 -9.60
C THR A 550 -19.57 -13.93 -10.21
N LEU A 551 -20.00 -12.83 -9.61
CA LEU A 551 -21.09 -12.02 -10.16
C LEU A 551 -20.74 -11.41 -11.52
N SER A 552 -19.46 -11.21 -11.82
CA SER A 552 -18.97 -10.75 -13.12
C SER A 552 -18.71 -11.87 -14.13
N ALA A 553 -18.85 -13.15 -13.75
CA ALA A 553 -18.43 -14.29 -14.57
C ALA A 553 -19.45 -14.70 -15.64
N LEU A 554 -20.77 -14.63 -15.37
CA LEU A 554 -21.80 -14.91 -16.36
C LEU A 554 -22.75 -13.73 -16.56
N SER A 555 -23.44 -13.72 -17.70
CA SER A 555 -24.42 -12.69 -18.06
C SER A 555 -25.64 -12.62 -17.13
N ALA A 556 -25.87 -13.64 -16.29
CA ALA A 556 -26.97 -13.70 -15.34
C ALA A 556 -26.48 -14.00 -13.91
N ASN A 557 -26.95 -13.21 -12.94
CA ASN A 557 -26.54 -13.30 -11.55
C ASN A 557 -26.99 -14.60 -10.86
N GLY A 558 -28.21 -15.08 -11.16
CA GLY A 558 -28.79 -16.29 -10.57
C GLY A 558 -27.94 -17.56 -10.75
N PRO A 559 -27.65 -17.98 -12.01
CA PRO A 559 -26.82 -19.17 -12.26
C PRO A 559 -25.39 -18.99 -11.75
N SER A 560 -24.82 -17.78 -11.77
CA SER A 560 -23.49 -17.50 -11.20
C SER A 560 -23.43 -17.80 -9.70
N ILE A 561 -24.42 -17.33 -8.94
CA ILE A 561 -24.50 -17.58 -7.49
C ILE A 561 -24.74 -19.07 -7.21
N ALA A 562 -25.58 -19.75 -8.00
CA ALA A 562 -25.82 -21.18 -7.84
C ALA A 562 -24.55 -22.02 -8.06
N VAL A 563 -23.78 -21.71 -9.12
CA VAL A 563 -22.50 -22.38 -9.41
C VAL A 563 -21.48 -22.06 -8.31
N LEU A 564 -21.42 -20.83 -7.82
CA LEU A 564 -20.53 -20.45 -6.71
C LEU A 564 -20.84 -21.25 -5.43
N LEU A 565 -22.12 -21.32 -5.06
CA LEU A 565 -22.56 -22.08 -3.89
C LEU A 565 -22.23 -23.56 -4.04
N ALA A 566 -22.48 -24.15 -5.21
CA ALA A 566 -22.18 -25.56 -5.49
C ALA A 566 -20.67 -25.86 -5.38
N ILE A 567 -19.82 -25.02 -5.97
CA ILE A 567 -18.36 -25.19 -5.91
C ILE A 567 -17.82 -24.95 -4.50
N SER A 568 -18.33 -23.94 -3.80
CA SER A 568 -17.93 -23.64 -2.41
C SER A 568 -18.38 -24.75 -1.45
N ALA A 569 -19.55 -25.34 -1.69
CA ALA A 569 -20.07 -26.48 -0.96
C ALA A 569 -19.23 -27.74 -1.20
N LEU A 570 -18.85 -28.01 -2.45
CA LEU A 570 -17.98 -29.13 -2.80
C LEU A 570 -16.60 -29.00 -2.13
N THR A 571 -15.95 -27.85 -2.28
CA THR A 571 -14.60 -27.61 -1.76
C THR A 571 -14.56 -27.59 -0.22
N SER A 572 -15.57 -27.02 0.43
CA SER A 572 -15.72 -27.08 1.90
C SER A 572 -16.03 -28.50 2.38
N GLY A 573 -16.80 -29.28 1.61
CA GLY A 573 -17.09 -30.68 1.90
C GLY A 573 -15.84 -31.56 1.86
N LEU A 574 -14.98 -31.39 0.84
CA LEU A 574 -13.69 -32.07 0.74
C LEU A 574 -12.78 -31.72 1.92
N ALA A 575 -12.73 -30.45 2.34
CA ALA A 575 -11.95 -30.03 3.50
C ALA A 575 -12.44 -30.67 4.81
N ILE A 576 -13.77 -30.68 5.06
CA ILE A 576 -14.36 -31.35 6.22
C ILE A 576 -14.10 -32.87 6.17
N PHE A 577 -14.18 -33.48 4.99
CA PHE A 577 -13.90 -34.90 4.82
C PHE A 577 -12.46 -35.26 5.21
N ALA A 578 -11.47 -34.44 4.83
CA ALA A 578 -10.09 -34.62 5.25
C ALA A 578 -9.93 -34.55 6.79
N ILE A 579 -10.59 -33.59 7.42
CA ILE A 579 -10.57 -33.42 8.89
C ILE A 579 -11.29 -34.59 9.58
N PHE A 580 -12.41 -35.05 9.04
CA PHE A 580 -13.13 -36.22 9.54
C PHE A 580 -12.28 -37.49 9.46
N LEU A 581 -11.62 -37.73 8.33
CA LEU A 581 -10.69 -38.85 8.14
C LEU A 581 -9.54 -38.80 9.16
N ASP A 582 -8.96 -37.62 9.40
CA ASP A 582 -7.95 -37.45 10.44
C ASP A 582 -8.51 -37.82 11.82
N VAL A 583 -9.65 -37.25 12.25
CA VAL A 583 -10.23 -37.55 13.57
C VAL A 583 -10.60 -39.03 13.73
N TYR A 584 -11.13 -39.66 12.68
CA TYR A 584 -11.53 -41.06 12.69
C TYR A 584 -10.32 -42.00 12.81
N VAL A 585 -9.24 -41.72 12.08
CA VAL A 585 -8.04 -42.58 12.01
C VAL A 585 -7.03 -42.27 13.14
N SER A 586 -6.95 -41.01 13.57
CA SER A 586 -6.02 -40.49 14.59
C SER A 586 -6.35 -40.96 16.03
N GLN A 587 -7.39 -41.77 16.22
CA GLN A 587 -7.61 -42.52 17.46
C GLN A 587 -6.49 -43.55 17.77
N ARG A 588 -5.52 -43.74 16.86
CA ARG A 588 -4.31 -44.55 17.06
C ARG A 588 -3.08 -43.72 17.48
N LYS A 589 -2.14 -44.35 18.17
CA LYS A 589 -1.10 -43.69 19.00
C LYS A 589 0.22 -43.55 18.24
N GLY A 590 0.81 -42.35 18.20
CA GLY A 590 2.18 -42.12 17.74
C GLY A 590 2.34 -40.86 16.87
N TRP A 591 3.46 -40.80 16.12
CA TRP A 591 3.71 -39.80 15.06
C TRP A 591 2.62 -39.76 13.98
N SER A 592 1.82 -40.83 13.90
CA SER A 592 0.59 -40.85 13.11
C SER A 592 -0.35 -39.69 13.43
N GLN A 593 -0.37 -39.16 14.66
CA GLN A 593 -1.27 -38.05 15.01
C GLN A 593 -0.78 -36.67 14.52
N THR A 594 0.50 -36.54 14.17
CA THR A 594 1.10 -35.26 13.74
C THR A 594 1.30 -35.18 12.23
N VAL A 595 1.51 -36.31 11.54
CA VAL A 595 1.82 -36.35 10.10
C VAL A 595 0.63 -36.76 9.23
N LEU A 596 -0.42 -37.36 9.80
CA LEU A 596 -1.57 -37.89 9.05
C LEU A 596 -2.41 -36.80 8.39
N PHE A 597 -2.83 -35.77 9.12
CA PHE A 597 -3.60 -34.67 8.52
C PHE A 597 -2.84 -33.97 7.38
N PRO A 598 -1.54 -33.59 7.53
CA PRO A 598 -0.77 -33.03 6.43
C PRO A 598 -0.72 -33.92 5.19
N PHE A 599 -0.61 -35.24 5.38
CA PHE A 599 -0.63 -36.21 4.28
C PHE A 599 -1.99 -36.29 3.59
N ILE A 600 -3.09 -36.38 4.34
CA ILE A 600 -4.45 -36.41 3.79
C ILE A 600 -4.73 -35.12 3.03
N TRP A 601 -4.40 -33.98 3.62
CA TRP A 601 -4.60 -32.65 3.04
C TRP A 601 -3.84 -32.48 1.72
N SER A 602 -2.55 -32.80 1.69
CA SER A 602 -1.73 -32.68 0.47
C SER A 602 -2.20 -33.64 -0.63
N THR A 603 -2.61 -34.86 -0.27
CA THR A 603 -3.11 -35.86 -1.23
C THR A 603 -4.44 -35.43 -1.84
N LEU A 604 -5.35 -34.93 -1.00
CA LEU A 604 -6.66 -34.45 -1.43
C LEU A 604 -6.52 -33.32 -2.45
N TRP A 605 -5.74 -32.29 -2.15
CA TRP A 605 -5.55 -31.16 -3.08
C TRP A 605 -4.73 -31.54 -4.31
N ALA A 606 -3.81 -32.51 -4.21
CA ALA A 606 -3.18 -33.12 -5.39
C ALA A 606 -4.19 -33.79 -6.32
N ALA A 607 -5.18 -34.50 -5.78
CA ALA A 607 -6.25 -35.09 -6.57
C ALA A 607 -7.14 -34.02 -7.23
N THR A 608 -7.43 -32.92 -6.53
CA THR A 608 -8.25 -31.83 -7.11
C THR A 608 -7.61 -31.13 -8.31
N SER A 609 -6.28 -31.14 -8.44
CA SER A 609 -5.61 -30.57 -9.63
C SER A 609 -5.96 -31.28 -10.95
N TYR A 610 -6.52 -32.49 -10.90
CA TYR A 610 -6.97 -33.21 -12.09
C TYR A 610 -8.41 -32.88 -12.50
N LEU A 611 -9.12 -32.08 -11.71
CA LEU A 611 -10.45 -31.60 -12.06
C LEU A 611 -10.35 -30.48 -13.13
N PRO A 612 -11.41 -30.24 -13.94
CA PRO A 612 -11.36 -29.26 -15.05
C PRO A 612 -11.01 -27.82 -14.64
N LEU A 613 -11.40 -27.39 -13.44
CA LEU A 613 -11.05 -26.07 -12.87
C LEU A 613 -9.71 -26.07 -12.12
N GLY A 614 -9.04 -27.22 -12.09
CA GLY A 614 -7.84 -27.50 -11.30
C GLY A 614 -7.94 -26.97 -9.87
N ARG A 615 -6.91 -26.19 -9.49
CA ARG A 615 -6.77 -25.62 -8.14
C ARG A 615 -7.39 -24.23 -7.99
N LEU A 616 -8.09 -23.69 -8.99
CA LEU A 616 -8.63 -22.32 -8.92
C LEU A 616 -9.59 -22.09 -7.74
N THR A 617 -10.30 -23.13 -7.33
CA THR A 617 -11.32 -23.08 -6.28
C THR A 617 -10.88 -23.80 -5.00
N ALA A 618 -9.69 -24.39 -5.02
CA ALA A 618 -9.06 -25.03 -3.87
C ALA A 618 -8.63 -24.01 -2.82
N TRP A 619 -8.39 -24.48 -1.59
CA TRP A 619 -7.85 -23.63 -0.51
C TRP A 619 -6.33 -23.44 -0.64
N SER A 620 -5.71 -23.92 -1.72
CA SER A 620 -4.27 -23.85 -1.99
C SER A 620 -4.02 -23.85 -3.52
N PRO A 621 -3.00 -23.19 -4.10
CA PRO A 621 -1.83 -22.53 -3.48
C PRO A 621 -2.13 -21.32 -2.60
N VAL A 622 -1.18 -21.03 -1.71
CA VAL A 622 -1.30 -20.06 -0.61
C VAL A 622 -0.20 -19.00 -0.73
N LEU A 623 -0.56 -17.72 -0.56
CA LEU A 623 0.38 -16.59 -0.54
C LEU A 623 1.21 -16.56 0.74
N GLY A 624 2.42 -15.99 0.66
CA GLY A 624 3.33 -15.87 1.82
C GLY A 624 4.21 -17.11 2.07
N THR A 625 4.35 -17.99 1.08
CA THR A 625 5.16 -19.22 1.16
C THR A 625 6.57 -19.06 0.57
N GLN A 626 7.08 -17.82 0.46
CA GLN A 626 8.35 -17.50 -0.21
C GLN A 626 9.54 -18.28 0.39
N SER A 627 9.61 -18.40 1.71
CA SER A 627 10.66 -19.15 2.42
C SER A 627 10.67 -20.66 2.12
N TYR A 628 9.60 -21.19 1.53
CA TYR A 628 9.46 -22.61 1.16
C TYR A 628 9.49 -22.85 -0.35
N GLN A 629 9.62 -21.80 -1.18
CA GLN A 629 9.55 -21.95 -2.64
C GLN A 629 10.67 -22.83 -3.22
N TRP A 630 11.82 -22.94 -2.54
CA TRP A 630 12.91 -23.83 -2.93
C TRP A 630 12.49 -25.32 -3.02
N ILE A 631 11.38 -25.70 -2.37
CA ILE A 631 10.83 -27.06 -2.37
C ILE A 631 10.08 -27.37 -3.67
N ALA A 632 9.61 -26.36 -4.41
CA ALA A 632 8.75 -26.54 -5.58
C ALA A 632 9.35 -27.44 -6.69
N PRO A 633 10.65 -27.37 -7.05
CA PRO A 633 11.24 -28.29 -8.04
C PRO A 633 11.28 -29.76 -7.59
N PHE A 634 11.21 -30.03 -6.28
CA PHE A 634 11.32 -31.38 -5.72
C PHE A 634 9.96 -32.00 -5.41
N ALA A 635 9.08 -31.23 -4.78
CA ALA A 635 7.81 -31.70 -4.23
C ALA A 635 6.59 -31.01 -4.85
N GLY A 636 6.80 -30.03 -5.73
CA GLY A 636 5.75 -29.27 -6.39
C GLY A 636 4.80 -28.58 -5.40
N PRO A 637 3.56 -28.27 -5.83
CA PRO A 637 2.52 -27.71 -4.99
C PRO A 637 2.13 -28.61 -3.81
N VAL A 638 2.28 -29.94 -3.94
CA VAL A 638 1.97 -30.92 -2.89
C VAL A 638 2.84 -30.70 -1.64
N GLY A 639 4.11 -30.32 -1.83
CA GLY A 639 5.00 -29.97 -0.72
C GLY A 639 4.53 -28.72 0.04
N ILE A 640 4.04 -27.71 -0.67
CA ILE A 640 3.48 -26.49 -0.06
C ILE A 640 2.18 -26.80 0.70
N ASP A 641 1.31 -27.63 0.12
CA ASP A 641 0.07 -28.10 0.77
C ASP A 641 0.37 -28.80 2.11
N TRP A 642 1.42 -29.65 2.11
CA TRP A 642 1.87 -30.35 3.31
C TRP A 642 2.39 -29.39 4.39
N ILE A 643 3.14 -28.35 4.01
CA ILE A 643 3.68 -27.35 4.95
C ILE A 643 2.56 -26.55 5.61
N VAL A 644 1.58 -26.07 4.83
CA VAL A 644 0.41 -25.34 5.33
C VAL A 644 -0.34 -26.17 6.37
N ALA A 645 -0.63 -27.43 6.04
CA ALA A 645 -1.32 -28.33 6.95
C ALA A 645 -0.49 -28.69 8.18
N SER A 646 0.83 -28.81 8.06
CA SER A 646 1.74 -29.08 9.18
C SER A 646 1.78 -27.92 10.18
N TRP A 647 1.79 -26.67 9.68
CA TRP A 647 1.65 -25.49 10.55
C TRP A 647 0.30 -25.47 11.27
N ALA A 648 -0.79 -25.80 10.58
CA ALA A 648 -2.11 -25.90 11.21
C ALA A 648 -2.15 -26.95 12.34
N VAL A 649 -1.51 -28.11 12.15
CA VAL A 649 -1.40 -29.13 13.21
C VAL A 649 -0.62 -28.60 14.40
N VAL A 650 0.57 -28.02 14.19
CA VAL A 650 1.37 -27.46 15.29
C VAL A 650 0.58 -26.41 16.07
N LEU A 651 -0.05 -25.46 15.38
CA LEU A 651 -0.87 -24.41 16.00
C LEU A 651 -2.05 -25.01 16.79
N SER A 652 -2.79 -25.96 16.20
CA SER A 652 -3.95 -26.58 16.88
C SER A 652 -3.56 -27.27 18.19
N ARG A 653 -2.38 -27.91 18.23
CA ARG A 653 -1.91 -28.65 19.40
C ARG A 653 -1.37 -27.72 20.47
N VAL A 654 -0.58 -26.72 20.10
CA VAL A 654 -0.07 -25.69 21.03
C VAL A 654 -1.25 -24.92 21.65
N MET A 655 -2.22 -24.49 20.83
CA MET A 655 -3.42 -23.80 21.33
C MET A 655 -4.29 -24.71 22.19
N GLY A 656 -4.44 -25.99 21.84
CA GLY A 656 -5.19 -26.96 22.64
C GLY A 656 -4.56 -27.19 24.01
N GLU A 657 -3.24 -27.31 24.11
CA GLU A 657 -2.53 -27.42 25.38
C GLU A 657 -2.62 -26.13 26.21
N TRP A 658 -2.52 -24.96 25.56
CA TRP A 658 -2.64 -23.67 26.24
C TRP A 658 -4.06 -23.41 26.77
N TYR A 659 -5.10 -23.77 26.03
CA TYR A 659 -6.50 -23.49 26.38
C TYR A 659 -7.14 -24.56 27.29
N MET A 660 -6.76 -25.83 27.13
CA MET A 660 -7.28 -26.94 27.96
C MET A 660 -6.39 -27.24 29.18
N GLY A 661 -5.15 -26.76 29.18
CA GLY A 661 -4.18 -26.91 30.26
C GLY A 661 -3.46 -28.26 30.30
N PHE A 662 -2.46 -28.34 31.17
CA PHE A 662 -1.76 -29.59 31.47
C PHE A 662 -2.62 -30.47 32.39
N GLU A 663 -3.00 -31.67 31.94
CA GLU A 663 -3.58 -32.68 32.83
C GLU A 663 -2.65 -32.90 34.04
N THR A 664 -3.17 -32.66 35.25
CA THR A 664 -2.44 -32.89 36.49
C THR A 664 -2.26 -34.38 36.77
N GLU A 665 -0.98 -34.77 36.85
CA GLU A 665 -0.36 -35.78 37.74
C GLU A 665 -0.55 -37.30 37.57
N VAL A 666 -1.32 -37.87 36.63
CA VAL A 666 -1.39 -39.36 36.51
C VAL A 666 -0.80 -39.95 35.21
N THR A 667 -0.31 -39.14 34.27
CA THR A 667 0.20 -39.62 32.96
C THR A 667 1.54 -39.01 32.51
N SER A 668 2.46 -38.76 33.45
CA SER A 668 3.79 -38.14 33.19
C SER A 668 4.58 -38.71 31.99
N LYS A 669 4.63 -40.04 31.79
CA LYS A 669 5.36 -40.65 30.65
C LYS A 669 4.66 -40.54 29.29
N LYS A 670 3.34 -40.38 29.23
CA LYS A 670 2.56 -40.31 27.96
C LYS A 670 2.37 -38.88 27.43
N SER A 671 2.52 -37.89 28.30
CA SER A 671 2.49 -36.46 27.93
C SER A 671 3.81 -36.01 27.30
N SER A 672 4.95 -36.41 27.89
CA SER A 672 6.30 -36.07 27.40
C SER A 672 6.58 -36.51 25.94
N SER A 673 6.13 -37.70 25.53
CA SER A 673 6.36 -38.19 24.15
C SER A 673 5.53 -37.44 23.10
N ARG A 674 4.37 -36.88 23.46
CA ARG A 674 3.53 -36.11 22.53
C ARG A 674 4.10 -34.71 22.31
N LEU A 675 4.48 -34.03 23.38
CA LEU A 675 5.19 -32.76 23.34
C LEU A 675 6.46 -32.86 22.48
N ALA A 676 7.27 -33.89 22.67
CA ALA A 676 8.49 -34.11 21.88
C ALA A 676 8.21 -34.20 20.36
N SER A 677 7.12 -34.86 19.95
CA SER A 677 6.75 -34.94 18.53
C SER A 677 6.30 -33.61 17.93
N ILE A 678 5.60 -32.76 18.69
CA ILE A 678 5.16 -31.43 18.25
C ILE A 678 6.36 -30.50 18.10
N TRP A 679 7.23 -30.45 19.11
CA TRP A 679 8.46 -29.65 19.06
C TRP A 679 9.40 -30.11 17.93
N SER A 680 9.46 -31.41 17.66
CA SER A 680 10.24 -31.92 16.52
C SER A 680 9.66 -31.50 15.17
N LEU A 681 8.34 -31.51 14.99
CA LEU A 681 7.69 -31.03 13.76
C LEU A 681 7.89 -29.52 13.59
N LEU A 682 7.76 -28.75 14.67
CA LEU A 682 8.06 -27.31 14.66
C LEU A 682 9.52 -27.06 14.26
N ALA A 683 10.47 -27.81 14.83
CA ALA A 683 11.89 -27.70 14.49
C ALA A 683 12.17 -28.06 13.02
N VAL A 684 11.46 -29.05 12.46
CA VAL A 684 11.55 -29.38 11.03
C VAL A 684 11.00 -28.25 10.17
N LEU A 685 9.83 -27.71 10.49
CA LEU A 685 9.22 -26.62 9.73
C LEU A 685 10.09 -25.36 9.74
N THR A 686 10.67 -25.01 10.90
CA THR A 686 11.60 -23.88 10.99
C THR A 686 12.91 -24.17 10.26
N ALA A 687 13.46 -25.38 10.36
CA ALA A 687 14.66 -25.77 9.62
C ALA A 687 14.46 -25.73 8.09
N LEU A 688 13.26 -26.07 7.60
CA LEU A 688 12.91 -25.98 6.18
C LEU A 688 12.89 -24.55 5.64
N THR A 689 12.92 -23.52 6.49
CA THR A 689 13.11 -22.13 6.07
C THR A 689 14.58 -21.79 5.82
N LEU A 690 15.54 -22.50 6.44
CA LEU A 690 16.97 -22.19 6.34
C LEU A 690 17.53 -22.25 4.91
N PRO A 691 17.16 -23.23 4.05
CA PRO A 691 17.67 -23.27 2.68
C PRO A 691 17.30 -22.05 1.84
N SER A 692 16.22 -21.32 2.18
CA SER A 692 15.88 -20.07 1.47
C SER A 692 16.90 -18.95 1.63
N TYR A 693 17.74 -19.01 2.67
CA TYR A 693 18.84 -18.06 2.88
C TYR A 693 20.12 -18.46 2.14
N ILE A 694 20.24 -19.71 1.71
CA ILE A 694 21.45 -20.28 1.09
C ILE A 694 21.23 -20.48 -0.42
N ILE A 695 20.08 -21.03 -0.78
CA ILE A 695 19.63 -21.25 -2.15
C ILE A 695 18.94 -19.95 -2.58
N SER A 696 19.63 -19.17 -3.42
CA SER A 696 19.01 -18.02 -4.09
C SER A 696 17.86 -18.51 -4.97
N SER A 697 16.63 -18.45 -4.47
CA SER A 697 15.41 -18.60 -5.25
C SER A 697 14.96 -17.26 -5.86
N GLY A 698 15.84 -16.26 -5.88
CA GLY A 698 15.61 -14.97 -6.53
C GLY A 698 15.66 -15.07 -8.05
N PRO A 699 15.19 -14.03 -8.76
CA PRO A 699 15.24 -14.01 -10.21
C PRO A 699 16.67 -14.19 -10.70
N THR A 700 16.83 -14.99 -11.75
CA THR A 700 18.13 -15.22 -12.39
C THR A 700 18.74 -13.88 -12.84
N PRO A 701 19.97 -13.56 -12.42
CA PRO A 701 20.58 -12.29 -12.77
C PRO A 701 20.86 -12.24 -14.28
N VAL A 702 20.73 -11.04 -14.85
CA VAL A 702 21.03 -10.81 -16.28
C VAL A 702 22.55 -10.79 -16.54
N ASN A 703 23.36 -10.64 -15.48
CA ASN A 703 24.81 -10.63 -15.52
C ASN A 703 25.40 -11.61 -14.49
N PRO A 704 26.48 -12.36 -14.80
CA PRO A 704 27.28 -12.30 -16.02
C PRO A 704 26.71 -13.11 -17.20
N VAL A 705 26.95 -12.63 -18.41
CA VAL A 705 26.41 -13.17 -19.69
C VAL A 705 26.97 -14.57 -20.02
N GLU A 706 28.06 -15.00 -19.39
CA GLU A 706 28.65 -16.34 -19.59
C GLU A 706 27.76 -17.46 -19.05
N THR A 707 27.09 -17.22 -17.91
CA THR A 707 26.21 -18.19 -17.23
C THR A 707 24.73 -17.96 -17.49
N PHE A 708 24.35 -16.77 -17.98
CA PHE A 708 22.97 -16.42 -18.27
C PHE A 708 22.81 -15.82 -19.66
N THR A 709 21.69 -16.13 -20.30
CA THR A 709 21.29 -15.62 -21.60
C THR A 709 20.26 -14.51 -21.39
N PRO A 710 20.60 -13.23 -21.65
CA PRO A 710 19.66 -12.12 -21.57
C PRO A 710 18.65 -12.21 -22.72
N LEU A 711 17.37 -12.28 -22.39
CA LEU A 711 16.27 -12.33 -23.36
C LEU A 711 15.31 -11.15 -23.12
N PRO A 712 15.25 -10.16 -24.03
CA PRO A 712 14.27 -9.09 -23.94
C PRO A 712 12.91 -9.58 -24.46
N ILE A 713 11.89 -9.46 -23.62
CA ILE A 713 10.52 -9.92 -23.86
C ILE A 713 9.52 -8.77 -23.63
N SER A 714 8.34 -8.85 -24.22
CA SER A 714 7.25 -7.90 -23.98
C SER A 714 5.87 -8.55 -24.07
N CYS A 715 4.89 -7.89 -23.45
CA CYS A 715 3.47 -8.16 -23.59
C CYS A 715 2.82 -6.93 -24.23
N ALA A 716 2.18 -7.12 -25.39
CA ALA A 716 1.55 -6.05 -26.15
C ALA A 716 0.06 -5.97 -25.79
N LEU A 717 -0.32 -4.89 -25.10
CA LEU A 717 -1.67 -4.63 -24.59
C LEU A 717 -2.06 -3.19 -24.93
N PRO A 718 -2.50 -2.92 -26.19
CA PRO A 718 -2.94 -1.60 -26.59
C PRO A 718 -4.19 -1.18 -25.80
N SER A 719 -4.28 0.09 -25.40
CA SER A 719 -5.48 0.63 -24.75
C SER A 719 -6.46 1.18 -25.78
N ALA A 720 -7.73 0.81 -25.68
CA ALA A 720 -8.79 1.29 -26.57
C ALA A 720 -8.91 2.83 -26.53
N ALA A 721 -8.76 3.42 -25.34
CA ALA A 721 -8.78 4.86 -25.13
C ALA A 721 -7.62 5.59 -25.84
N GLN A 722 -6.43 4.99 -25.86
CA GLN A 722 -5.24 5.56 -26.51
C GLN A 722 -5.42 5.70 -28.03
N TYR A 723 -6.14 4.78 -28.65
CA TYR A 723 -6.38 4.78 -30.11
C TYR A 723 -7.72 5.42 -30.49
N GLY A 724 -8.55 5.82 -29.52
CA GLY A 724 -9.87 6.40 -29.78
C GLY A 724 -10.86 5.42 -30.45
N VAL A 725 -10.69 4.11 -30.22
CA VAL A 725 -11.51 3.05 -30.84
C VAL A 725 -12.27 2.28 -29.76
N THR A 726 -13.47 1.78 -30.08
CA THR A 726 -14.29 0.99 -29.16
C THR A 726 -13.86 -0.48 -29.06
N THR A 727 -13.24 -1.02 -30.10
CA THR A 727 -12.73 -2.39 -30.17
C THR A 727 -11.30 -2.43 -30.70
N LEU A 728 -10.45 -3.25 -30.06
CA LEU A 728 -9.06 -3.47 -30.49
C LEU A 728 -9.03 -4.54 -31.59
N GLY A 729 -8.28 -4.28 -32.66
CA GLY A 729 -8.12 -5.20 -33.80
C GLY A 729 -6.67 -5.44 -34.17
N LEU A 730 -6.48 -6.13 -35.31
CA LEU A 730 -5.17 -6.55 -35.83
C LEU A 730 -4.17 -5.39 -35.98
N GLU A 731 -4.62 -4.25 -36.49
CA GLU A 731 -3.76 -3.10 -36.75
C GLU A 731 -3.24 -2.44 -35.47
N GLN A 732 -4.08 -2.31 -34.44
CA GLN A 732 -3.68 -1.72 -33.16
C GLN A 732 -2.64 -2.59 -32.45
N TYR A 733 -2.85 -3.92 -32.42
CA TYR A 733 -1.87 -4.85 -31.86
C TYR A 733 -0.56 -4.86 -32.66
N ALA A 734 -0.62 -4.81 -33.99
CA ALA A 734 0.57 -4.73 -34.83
C ALA A 734 1.32 -3.39 -34.65
N HIS A 735 0.61 -2.27 -34.52
CA HIS A 735 1.20 -0.97 -34.23
C HIS A 735 1.89 -0.96 -32.86
N GLU A 736 1.21 -1.45 -31.83
CA GLU A 736 1.74 -1.51 -30.47
C GLU A 736 2.96 -2.43 -30.38
N SER A 737 2.92 -3.58 -31.06
CA SER A 737 4.06 -4.51 -31.13
C SER A 737 5.31 -3.90 -31.76
N ARG A 738 5.16 -3.01 -32.76
CA ARG A 738 6.28 -2.25 -33.33
C ARG A 738 6.87 -1.25 -32.34
N ARG A 739 6.06 -0.63 -31.47
CA ARG A 739 6.58 0.25 -30.41
C ARG A 739 7.42 -0.52 -29.39
N GLN A 740 7.12 -1.80 -29.21
CA GLN A 740 7.91 -2.73 -28.38
C GLN A 740 9.12 -3.34 -29.12
N ALA A 741 9.59 -2.73 -30.22
CA ALA A 741 10.73 -3.21 -31.03
C ALA A 741 12.02 -3.59 -30.28
N PRO A 742 12.37 -3.01 -29.11
CA PRO A 742 13.51 -3.50 -28.32
C PRO A 742 13.35 -4.95 -27.82
N ALA A 743 12.13 -5.49 -27.76
CA ALA A 743 11.87 -6.86 -27.35
C ALA A 743 12.16 -7.84 -28.49
N LYS A 744 12.89 -8.92 -28.18
CA LYS A 744 13.15 -10.00 -29.15
C LYS A 744 11.94 -10.90 -29.34
N LEU A 745 11.08 -10.99 -28.33
CA LEU A 745 9.85 -11.76 -28.34
C LEU A 745 8.70 -10.92 -27.78
N VAL A 746 7.62 -10.77 -28.56
CA VAL A 746 6.42 -10.02 -28.20
C VAL A 746 5.25 -10.99 -28.08
N LEU A 747 4.55 -11.01 -26.94
CA LEU A 747 3.37 -11.85 -26.71
C LEU A 747 2.08 -11.03 -26.74
N TRP A 748 1.08 -11.53 -27.47
CA TRP A 748 -0.28 -10.98 -27.46
C TRP A 748 -1.17 -11.76 -26.48
N PRO A 749 -2.15 -11.11 -25.84
CA PRO A 749 -3.06 -11.76 -24.90
C PRO A 749 -4.02 -12.73 -25.61
N GLU A 750 -4.69 -13.58 -24.83
CA GLU A 750 -5.60 -14.60 -25.39
C GLU A 750 -6.73 -13.96 -26.21
N SER A 751 -6.98 -14.51 -27.40
CA SER A 751 -8.02 -14.04 -28.34
C SER A 751 -7.87 -12.55 -28.67
N ALA A 752 -6.63 -12.07 -28.84
CA ALA A 752 -6.32 -10.68 -29.22
C ALA A 752 -6.96 -10.30 -30.57
N VAL A 753 -6.97 -11.24 -31.53
CA VAL A 753 -7.60 -11.09 -32.84
C VAL A 753 -8.53 -12.28 -33.12
N LYS A 754 -9.58 -12.04 -33.92
CA LYS A 754 -10.53 -13.07 -34.33
C LYS A 754 -10.54 -13.22 -35.84
N PHE A 755 -10.61 -14.44 -36.34
CA PHE A 755 -10.66 -14.78 -37.75
C PHE A 755 -11.91 -15.59 -38.05
N SER A 756 -12.64 -15.18 -39.10
CA SER A 756 -13.89 -15.80 -39.52
C SER A 756 -13.67 -16.92 -40.53
N SER A 757 -12.54 -16.91 -41.24
CA SER A 757 -12.12 -17.98 -42.16
C SER A 757 -10.61 -18.26 -42.12
N GLN A 758 -10.20 -19.40 -42.66
CA GLN A 758 -8.80 -19.78 -42.74
C GLN A 758 -8.01 -18.89 -43.71
N GLU A 759 -8.63 -18.41 -44.79
CA GLU A 759 -8.01 -17.45 -45.72
C GLU A 759 -7.73 -16.10 -45.04
N GLU A 760 -8.67 -15.61 -44.23
CA GLU A 760 -8.49 -14.37 -43.46
C GLU A 760 -7.31 -14.49 -42.48
N LYS A 761 -7.20 -15.64 -41.79
CA LYS A 761 -6.06 -15.94 -40.91
C LYS A 761 -4.73 -15.88 -41.67
N LEU A 762 -4.64 -16.53 -42.84
CA LEU A 762 -3.41 -16.55 -43.65
C LEU A 762 -3.03 -15.16 -44.14
N GLN A 763 -4.01 -14.35 -44.59
CA GLN A 763 -3.76 -12.97 -45.01
C GLN A 763 -3.27 -12.09 -43.84
N ALA A 764 -3.85 -12.25 -42.66
CA ALA A 764 -3.42 -11.56 -41.45
C ALA A 764 -1.99 -11.96 -41.04
N PHE A 765 -1.63 -13.24 -41.14
CA PHE A 765 -0.27 -13.70 -40.84
C PHE A 765 0.76 -13.13 -41.81
N VAL A 766 0.45 -13.08 -43.11
CA VAL A 766 1.29 -12.41 -44.11
C VAL A 766 1.43 -10.92 -43.81
N PHE A 767 0.35 -10.24 -43.40
CA PHE A 767 0.41 -8.85 -42.97
C PHE A 767 1.36 -8.66 -41.77
N ILE A 768 1.23 -9.50 -40.74
CA ILE A 768 2.08 -9.44 -39.55
C ILE A 768 3.56 -9.71 -39.91
N GLN A 769 3.84 -10.74 -40.71
CA GLN A 769 5.20 -11.09 -41.15
C GLN A 769 5.86 -9.93 -41.91
N LYS A 770 5.11 -9.21 -42.76
CA LYS A 770 5.60 -8.00 -43.44
C LYS A 770 5.97 -6.88 -42.46
N GLN A 771 5.26 -6.74 -41.33
CA GLN A 771 5.60 -5.76 -40.29
C GLN A 771 6.88 -6.15 -39.54
N ILE A 772 7.09 -7.46 -39.30
CA ILE A 772 8.27 -8.01 -38.62
C ILE A 772 9.56 -7.82 -39.43
N ALA A 773 9.46 -7.74 -40.77
CA ALA A 773 10.58 -7.63 -41.69
C ALA A 773 11.52 -6.44 -41.42
N SER A 774 11.01 -5.41 -40.72
CA SER A 774 11.75 -4.23 -40.28
C SER A 774 12.64 -4.43 -39.03
N ALA A 775 12.44 -5.50 -38.26
CA ALA A 775 13.02 -5.64 -36.91
C ALA A 775 13.65 -7.01 -36.59
N GLY A 776 13.22 -8.11 -37.23
CA GLY A 776 13.77 -9.46 -36.96
C GLY A 776 13.48 -9.97 -35.53
N THR A 777 12.39 -9.51 -34.94
CA THR A 777 11.77 -9.93 -33.67
C THR A 777 10.80 -11.10 -33.91
N TYR A 778 10.47 -11.88 -32.89
CA TYR A 778 9.43 -12.92 -32.96
C TYR A 778 8.14 -12.41 -32.33
N TRP A 779 7.01 -12.53 -33.03
CA TRP A 779 5.70 -12.17 -32.47
C TRP A 779 4.88 -13.43 -32.25
N ALA A 780 4.46 -13.64 -31.00
CA ALA A 780 3.57 -14.69 -30.58
C ALA A 780 2.14 -14.14 -30.55
N VAL A 781 1.39 -14.44 -31.61
CA VAL A 781 0.06 -13.91 -31.90
C VAL A 781 -0.97 -14.92 -31.40
N SER A 782 -1.76 -14.54 -30.41
CA SER A 782 -2.92 -15.34 -29.99
C SER A 782 -4.18 -14.86 -30.70
N PHE A 783 -4.98 -15.83 -31.15
CA PHE A 783 -6.14 -15.60 -32.00
C PHE A 783 -7.28 -16.57 -31.68
N GLU A 784 -8.48 -16.21 -32.12
CA GLU A 784 -9.65 -17.09 -32.15
C GLU A 784 -10.01 -17.31 -33.62
N GLU A 785 -10.15 -18.56 -34.06
CA GLU A 785 -10.59 -18.89 -35.42
C GLU A 785 -11.92 -19.63 -35.40
N THR A 786 -12.71 -19.43 -36.45
CA THR A 786 -13.94 -20.18 -36.68
C THR A 786 -13.76 -21.12 -37.86
N ILE A 787 -13.96 -22.42 -37.64
CA ILE A 787 -13.88 -23.45 -38.67
C ILE A 787 -15.22 -24.17 -38.82
N LEU A 788 -15.43 -24.84 -39.95
CA LEU A 788 -16.57 -25.74 -40.12
C LEU A 788 -16.34 -27.01 -39.31
N ASP A 789 -17.37 -27.50 -38.62
CA ASP A 789 -17.30 -28.73 -37.84
C ASP A 789 -17.00 -29.91 -38.78
N PRO A 790 -15.88 -30.64 -38.57
CA PRO A 790 -15.50 -31.75 -39.44
C PRO A 790 -16.52 -32.89 -39.47
N PHE A 791 -17.41 -32.98 -38.47
CA PHE A 791 -18.46 -34.00 -38.41
C PHE A 791 -19.83 -33.48 -38.86
N ASN A 792 -20.04 -32.16 -38.90
CA ASN A 792 -21.30 -31.55 -39.35
C ASN A 792 -21.04 -30.25 -40.12
N PRO A 793 -20.97 -30.28 -41.47
CA PRO A 793 -20.61 -29.12 -42.28
C PRO A 793 -21.62 -27.95 -42.24
N ARG A 794 -22.78 -28.09 -41.55
CA ARG A 794 -23.72 -26.98 -41.29
C ARG A 794 -23.46 -26.24 -39.99
N LYS A 795 -22.55 -26.74 -39.14
CA LYS A 795 -22.23 -26.16 -37.83
C LYS A 795 -20.82 -25.57 -37.88
N THR A 796 -20.66 -24.36 -37.37
CA THR A 796 -19.35 -23.74 -37.15
C THR A 796 -18.90 -23.98 -35.72
N ILE A 797 -17.59 -24.16 -35.54
CA ILE A 797 -16.95 -24.30 -34.23
C ILE A 797 -15.79 -23.29 -34.14
N SER A 798 -15.66 -22.62 -33.00
CA SER A 798 -14.56 -21.70 -32.76
C SER A 798 -13.45 -22.39 -31.95
N ARG A 799 -12.20 -21.96 -32.12
CA ARG A 799 -11.02 -22.47 -31.41
C ARG A 799 -10.09 -21.32 -31.06
N ASN A 800 -9.48 -21.38 -29.87
CA ASN A 800 -8.45 -20.43 -29.46
C ASN A 800 -7.07 -21.01 -29.73
N GLY A 801 -6.24 -20.24 -30.42
CA GLY A 801 -4.89 -20.62 -30.82
C GLY A 801 -3.84 -19.56 -30.51
N ILE A 802 -2.58 -19.97 -30.60
CA ILE A 802 -1.41 -19.10 -30.59
C ILE A 802 -0.43 -19.55 -31.66
N ALA A 803 0.12 -18.60 -32.40
CA ALA A 803 1.13 -18.84 -33.42
C ALA A 803 2.37 -17.94 -33.24
N ILE A 804 3.57 -18.47 -33.50
CA ILE A 804 4.80 -17.67 -33.55
C ILE A 804 5.15 -17.38 -35.02
N LEU A 805 5.33 -16.10 -35.33
CA LEU A 805 5.65 -15.60 -36.66
C LEU A 805 7.05 -14.98 -36.71
N GLU A 806 7.75 -15.17 -37.84
CA GLU A 806 9.06 -14.59 -38.16
C GLU A 806 9.09 -14.07 -39.61
N ASN A 807 10.07 -13.22 -39.93
CA ASN A 807 10.30 -12.66 -41.26
C ASN A 807 10.65 -13.68 -42.37
N ASN A 808 11.30 -14.80 -42.06
CA ASN A 808 11.93 -15.66 -43.08
C ASN A 808 10.95 -16.55 -43.88
N THR A 809 9.64 -16.52 -43.60
CA THR A 809 8.60 -17.39 -44.19
C THR A 809 7.43 -16.61 -44.82
N ILE A 810 7.67 -15.41 -45.38
CA ILE A 810 6.62 -14.53 -45.95
C ILE A 810 5.79 -15.17 -47.07
N ALA A 811 6.33 -16.15 -47.81
CA ALA A 811 5.67 -16.72 -48.99
C ALA A 811 4.45 -17.58 -48.64
N ASP A 812 4.59 -18.45 -47.64
CA ASP A 812 3.57 -19.42 -47.23
C ASP A 812 2.48 -18.81 -46.33
N GLY A 813 2.79 -17.72 -45.62
CA GLY A 813 2.05 -17.28 -44.43
C GLY A 813 2.11 -18.24 -43.24
N LYS A 814 2.78 -19.40 -43.40
CA LYS A 814 2.84 -20.51 -42.45
C LYS A 814 3.57 -20.11 -41.15
N PRO A 815 3.01 -20.40 -39.97
CA PRO A 815 3.67 -20.09 -38.70
C PRO A 815 4.79 -21.08 -38.38
N LEU A 816 5.76 -20.64 -37.57
CA LEU A 816 6.86 -21.50 -37.07
C LEU A 816 6.39 -22.46 -35.97
N PHE A 817 5.31 -22.07 -35.29
CA PHE A 817 4.75 -22.71 -34.13
C PHE A 817 3.26 -22.40 -34.14
N GLU A 818 2.39 -23.39 -33.92
CA GLU A 818 0.96 -23.19 -33.76
C GLU A 818 0.45 -24.16 -32.69
N TYR A 819 -0.36 -23.66 -31.75
CA TYR A 819 -0.91 -24.43 -30.63
C TYR A 819 -2.34 -23.99 -30.35
N TYR A 820 -3.21 -24.95 -30.02
CA TYR A 820 -4.62 -24.72 -29.71
C TYR A 820 -4.95 -25.08 -28.25
N LYS A 821 -5.70 -24.20 -27.58
CA LYS A 821 -6.11 -24.33 -26.18
C LYS A 821 -6.85 -25.67 -25.95
N ARG A 822 -6.45 -26.44 -24.95
CA ARG A 822 -7.00 -27.79 -24.68
C ARG A 822 -8.03 -27.78 -23.55
N SER A 823 -7.81 -26.95 -22.54
CA SER A 823 -8.61 -26.87 -21.33
C SER A 823 -9.55 -25.67 -21.43
N LEU A 824 -10.82 -25.93 -21.67
CA LEU A 824 -11.86 -24.90 -21.78
C LEU A 824 -12.56 -24.69 -20.43
N VAL A 825 -13.05 -23.46 -20.18
CA VAL A 825 -13.92 -23.19 -19.03
C VAL A 825 -15.19 -24.06 -19.14
N PRO A 826 -15.50 -24.91 -18.14
CA PRO A 826 -16.75 -25.66 -18.11
C PRO A 826 -17.95 -24.71 -18.17
N ILE A 827 -18.95 -25.02 -18.99
CA ILE A 827 -20.21 -24.27 -19.14
C ILE A 827 -20.03 -22.92 -19.86
N ALA A 828 -18.99 -22.12 -19.61
CA ALA A 828 -18.86 -20.80 -20.26
C ALA A 828 -18.24 -20.89 -21.67
N GLU A 829 -17.11 -21.57 -21.81
CA GLU A 829 -16.40 -21.70 -23.10
C GLU A 829 -16.85 -22.95 -23.87
N SER A 830 -17.26 -24.01 -23.18
CA SER A 830 -17.60 -25.31 -23.80
C SER A 830 -18.80 -25.29 -24.76
N PHE A 831 -19.62 -24.24 -24.77
CA PHE A 831 -20.72 -24.08 -25.74
C PHE A 831 -20.30 -23.35 -27.03
N HIS A 832 -19.20 -22.60 -26.99
CA HIS A 832 -18.77 -21.73 -28.10
C HIS A 832 -17.41 -22.14 -28.68
N LEU A 833 -16.53 -22.75 -27.89
CA LEU A 833 -15.18 -23.16 -28.26
C LEU A 833 -15.05 -24.69 -28.27
N SER A 834 -14.21 -25.20 -29.17
CA SER A 834 -13.81 -26.61 -29.21
C SER A 834 -12.35 -26.77 -28.76
N PRO A 835 -12.04 -27.79 -27.93
CA PRO A 835 -10.68 -27.97 -27.40
C PRO A 835 -9.73 -28.52 -28.44
N GLY A 836 -8.46 -28.12 -28.36
CA GLY A 836 -7.37 -28.73 -29.10
C GLY A 836 -7.09 -30.17 -28.64
N THR A 837 -6.63 -31.00 -29.57
CA THR A 837 -6.31 -32.42 -29.32
C THR A 837 -4.82 -32.68 -29.20
N GLU A 838 -3.98 -31.83 -29.78
CA GLU A 838 -2.52 -32.02 -29.85
C GLU A 838 -1.81 -31.42 -28.63
N PRO A 839 -0.72 -32.04 -28.14
CA PRO A 839 0.11 -31.45 -27.09
C PRO A 839 0.85 -30.19 -27.60
N PRO A 840 1.27 -29.29 -26.69
CA PRO A 840 1.98 -28.08 -27.11
C PRO A 840 3.33 -28.44 -27.76
N PRO A 841 3.62 -27.94 -28.97
CA PRO A 841 4.90 -28.20 -29.61
C PRO A 841 6.04 -27.48 -28.87
N THR A 842 7.27 -27.80 -29.24
CA THR A 842 8.48 -27.11 -28.76
C THR A 842 9.23 -26.51 -29.93
N PHE A 843 9.60 -25.24 -29.84
CA PHE A 843 10.36 -24.51 -30.85
C PHE A 843 11.68 -24.01 -30.26
N THR A 844 12.79 -24.24 -30.94
CA THR A 844 14.11 -23.76 -30.49
C THR A 844 14.43 -22.41 -31.14
N LEU A 845 14.38 -21.35 -30.33
CA LEU A 845 14.80 -20.01 -30.69
C LEU A 845 16.33 -19.91 -30.70
N GLN A 846 16.91 -19.55 -31.84
CA GLN A 846 18.35 -19.32 -31.97
C GLN A 846 18.66 -17.85 -31.71
N LEU A 847 19.32 -17.56 -30.59
CA LEU A 847 19.73 -16.19 -30.27
C LEU A 847 21.12 -15.87 -30.83
N PRO A 848 21.23 -14.83 -31.68
CA PRO A 848 22.53 -14.32 -32.10
C PRO A 848 23.21 -13.55 -30.96
N ARG A 849 24.53 -13.48 -30.99
CA ARG A 849 25.32 -12.69 -30.04
C ARG A 849 24.89 -11.22 -30.00
N PRO A 850 24.62 -10.66 -28.80
CA PRO A 850 24.37 -9.25 -28.64
C PRO A 850 25.59 -8.40 -29.05
N ALA A 851 25.35 -7.22 -29.64
CA ALA A 851 26.42 -6.34 -30.15
C ALA A 851 27.46 -5.96 -29.07
N ASN A 852 27.03 -5.87 -27.80
CA ASN A 852 27.84 -5.43 -26.67
C ASN A 852 28.63 -6.59 -25.99
N VAL A 853 28.59 -7.81 -26.52
CA VAL A 853 29.22 -9.00 -25.90
C VAL A 853 30.34 -9.55 -26.79
N LYS A 854 31.51 -9.85 -26.20
CA LYS A 854 32.66 -10.42 -26.93
C LYS A 854 32.36 -11.84 -27.42
N LYS A 855 32.91 -12.22 -28.58
CA LYS A 855 32.74 -13.57 -29.17
C LYS A 855 33.24 -14.69 -28.24
N SER A 856 34.23 -14.41 -27.38
CA SER A 856 34.73 -15.38 -26.40
C SER A 856 33.74 -15.72 -25.27
N GLN A 857 32.75 -14.85 -25.01
CA GLN A 857 31.77 -14.98 -23.92
C GLN A 857 30.42 -15.51 -24.42
N TRP A 858 30.26 -15.66 -25.74
CA TRP A 858 29.00 -16.08 -26.38
C TRP A 858 29.27 -17.11 -27.48
N PRO A 859 28.98 -18.40 -27.26
CA PRO A 859 28.95 -19.37 -28.35
C PRO A 859 27.79 -19.02 -29.27
N ASP A 860 28.07 -18.76 -30.55
CA ASP A 860 27.07 -18.39 -31.55
C ASP A 860 26.62 -19.62 -32.36
N PRO A 861 25.30 -19.90 -32.47
CA PRO A 861 24.17 -19.30 -31.74
C PRO A 861 23.98 -19.90 -30.34
N ARG A 862 23.15 -19.27 -29.49
CA ARG A 862 22.59 -19.90 -28.27
C ARG A 862 21.15 -20.39 -28.51
N PRO A 863 20.85 -21.70 -28.37
CA PRO A 863 19.48 -22.21 -28.47
C PRO A 863 18.69 -21.99 -27.18
N ILE A 864 17.42 -21.58 -27.29
CA ILE A 864 16.43 -21.54 -26.21
C ILE A 864 15.18 -22.29 -26.65
N ASN A 865 14.79 -23.32 -25.90
CA ASN A 865 13.54 -24.04 -26.17
C ASN A 865 12.34 -23.23 -25.63
N ILE A 866 11.35 -23.01 -26.48
CA ILE A 866 10.12 -22.26 -26.19
C ILE A 866 8.93 -23.19 -26.41
N THR A 867 7.93 -23.07 -25.54
CA THR A 867 6.61 -23.69 -25.73
C THR A 867 5.51 -22.70 -25.38
N ALA A 868 4.25 -23.05 -25.57
CA ALA A 868 3.11 -22.22 -25.20
C ALA A 868 2.03 -23.03 -24.48
N SER A 869 1.28 -22.35 -23.62
CA SER A 869 0.11 -22.88 -22.90
C SER A 869 -0.86 -21.74 -22.69
N ILE A 870 -2.15 -21.93 -23.00
CA ILE A 870 -3.12 -20.83 -23.05
C ILE A 870 -4.01 -20.88 -21.81
N CYS A 871 -4.00 -19.80 -21.01
CA CYS A 871 -4.96 -19.56 -19.93
C CYS A 871 -5.26 -20.80 -19.05
N LEU A 872 -6.44 -21.42 -19.15
CA LEU A 872 -6.84 -22.57 -18.35
C LEU A 872 -6.00 -23.84 -18.56
N ASP A 873 -5.16 -23.92 -19.60
CA ASP A 873 -4.24 -25.05 -19.76
C ASP A 873 -3.27 -25.20 -18.57
N PHE A 874 -2.99 -24.12 -17.84
CA PHE A 874 -2.17 -24.15 -16.62
C PHE A 874 -2.86 -24.82 -15.43
N THR A 875 -4.17 -25.07 -15.48
CA THR A 875 -4.84 -25.81 -14.41
C THR A 875 -4.53 -27.31 -14.48
N ASN A 876 -4.12 -27.82 -15.65
CA ASN A 876 -3.79 -29.22 -15.86
C ASN A 876 -2.31 -29.52 -15.52
N PRO A 877 -2.01 -30.38 -14.53
CA PRO A 877 -0.65 -30.68 -14.10
C PRO A 877 0.18 -31.46 -15.13
N THR A 878 -0.46 -32.16 -16.09
CA THR A 878 0.22 -33.09 -17.00
C THR A 878 0.67 -32.47 -18.33
N LEU A 879 0.17 -31.27 -18.64
CA LEU A 879 0.30 -30.67 -19.97
C LEU A 879 1.75 -30.31 -20.30
N LEU A 880 2.48 -29.71 -19.36
CA LEU A 880 3.88 -29.32 -19.56
C LEU A 880 4.87 -30.41 -19.13
N SER A 881 4.49 -31.31 -18.22
CA SER A 881 5.37 -32.40 -17.76
C SER A 881 5.50 -33.53 -18.79
N SER A 882 4.58 -33.62 -19.75
CA SER A 882 4.62 -34.59 -20.85
C SER A 882 5.54 -34.20 -22.01
N LEU A 883 6.15 -33.01 -21.95
CA LEU A 883 7.10 -32.56 -22.97
C LEU A 883 8.40 -33.39 -22.94
N PRO A 884 8.99 -33.69 -24.10
CA PRO A 884 10.20 -34.52 -24.19
C PRO A 884 11.44 -33.84 -23.60
N THR A 885 11.50 -32.51 -23.66
CA THR A 885 12.60 -31.68 -23.15
C THR A 885 12.04 -30.49 -22.37
N ARG A 886 12.71 -30.12 -21.27
CA ARG A 886 12.36 -28.94 -20.46
C ARG A 886 12.46 -27.65 -21.30
N PRO A 887 11.38 -26.87 -21.46
CA PRO A 887 11.44 -25.57 -22.13
C PRO A 887 12.17 -24.55 -21.25
N GLY A 888 12.91 -23.63 -21.87
CA GLY A 888 13.49 -22.47 -21.16
C GLY A 888 12.45 -21.38 -20.87
N LEU A 889 11.52 -21.17 -21.81
CA LEU A 889 10.46 -20.17 -21.72
C LEU A 889 9.10 -20.75 -22.14
N ILE A 890 8.05 -20.42 -21.39
CA ILE A 890 6.66 -20.76 -21.68
C ILE A 890 5.90 -19.47 -22.02
N LEU A 891 5.26 -19.42 -23.17
CA LEU A 891 4.38 -18.33 -23.57
C LEU A 891 2.97 -18.58 -23.06
N ALA A 892 2.48 -17.65 -22.26
CA ALA A 892 1.29 -17.83 -21.46
C ALA A 892 0.27 -16.70 -21.71
N PRO A 893 -0.40 -16.67 -22.89
CA PRO A 893 -1.47 -15.72 -23.12
C PRO A 893 -2.68 -16.06 -22.23
N GLY A 894 -3.29 -15.02 -21.66
CA GLY A 894 -4.48 -15.13 -20.83
C GLY A 894 -5.48 -14.02 -21.13
N ARG A 895 -6.72 -14.25 -20.73
CA ARG A 895 -7.78 -13.24 -20.71
C ARG A 895 -8.76 -13.51 -19.58
N THR A 896 -8.52 -12.89 -18.42
CA THR A 896 -9.38 -13.00 -17.25
C THR A 896 -10.46 -11.91 -17.20
N TRP A 897 -11.45 -12.03 -16.33
CA TRP A 897 -12.57 -11.07 -16.25
C TRP A 897 -12.61 -10.31 -14.91
N ASP A 898 -11.74 -10.66 -13.98
CA ASP A 898 -11.63 -10.06 -12.65
C ASP A 898 -10.19 -10.17 -12.15
N ARG A 899 -9.71 -9.13 -11.46
CA ARG A 899 -8.34 -9.06 -10.94
C ARG A 899 -8.00 -10.20 -9.98
N ALA A 900 -8.92 -10.59 -9.10
CA ALA A 900 -8.67 -11.67 -8.15
C ALA A 900 -8.49 -13.02 -8.87
N ILE A 901 -9.16 -13.20 -10.02
CA ILE A 901 -9.00 -14.36 -10.89
C ILE A 901 -7.69 -14.26 -11.68
N GLY A 902 -7.33 -13.09 -12.22
CA GLY A 902 -6.04 -12.84 -12.86
C GLY A 902 -4.85 -13.15 -11.94
N ALA A 903 -4.89 -12.65 -10.69
CA ALA A 903 -3.88 -12.94 -9.68
C ALA A 903 -3.82 -14.44 -9.33
N ARG A 904 -4.97 -15.11 -9.27
CA ARG A 904 -5.03 -16.56 -9.01
C ARG A 904 -4.45 -17.38 -10.17
N MET A 905 -4.80 -17.03 -11.40
CA MET A 905 -4.26 -17.65 -12.62
C MET A 905 -2.74 -17.43 -12.71
N PHE A 906 -2.24 -16.25 -12.35
CA PHE A 906 -0.80 -15.98 -12.30
C PHE A 906 -0.05 -16.90 -11.31
N GLU A 907 -0.62 -17.17 -10.13
CA GLU A 907 -0.04 -18.14 -9.19
C GLU A 907 -0.09 -19.59 -9.71
N GLU A 908 -1.12 -19.98 -10.46
CA GLU A 908 -1.14 -21.29 -11.14
C GLU A 908 -0.06 -21.38 -12.22
N VAL A 909 0.10 -20.35 -13.05
CA VAL A 909 1.14 -20.28 -14.08
C VAL A 909 2.52 -20.41 -13.44
N LYS A 910 2.75 -19.69 -12.34
CA LYS A 910 3.98 -19.78 -11.55
C LYS A 910 4.22 -21.18 -10.98
N ALA A 911 3.18 -21.81 -10.44
CA ALA A 911 3.28 -23.17 -9.93
C ALA A 911 3.73 -24.12 -11.04
N ARG A 912 3.10 -24.08 -12.22
CA ARG A 912 3.45 -24.92 -13.37
C ARG A 912 4.84 -24.63 -13.94
N ALA A 913 5.23 -23.36 -14.00
CA ALA A 913 6.57 -22.97 -14.42
C ALA A 913 7.63 -23.54 -13.47
N ASN A 914 7.41 -23.45 -12.15
CA ASN A 914 8.32 -24.00 -11.14
C ASN A 914 8.36 -25.54 -11.15
N GLU A 915 7.24 -26.21 -11.42
CA GLU A 915 7.19 -27.67 -11.55
C GLU A 915 8.11 -28.16 -12.68
N VAL A 916 8.12 -27.50 -13.83
CA VAL A 916 8.98 -27.89 -14.95
C VAL A 916 10.37 -27.26 -14.86
N GLY A 917 10.56 -26.26 -13.99
CA GLY A 917 11.81 -25.53 -13.80
C GLY A 917 12.07 -24.51 -14.91
N SER A 918 11.01 -23.93 -15.46
CA SER A 918 11.01 -22.99 -16.59
C SER A 918 10.59 -21.59 -16.14
N VAL A 919 10.76 -20.60 -17.03
CA VAL A 919 10.17 -19.26 -16.88
C VAL A 919 8.90 -19.17 -17.72
N ALA A 920 7.85 -18.52 -17.23
CA ALA A 920 6.61 -18.26 -17.96
C ALA A 920 6.39 -16.75 -18.13
N LEU A 921 6.09 -16.34 -19.36
CA LEU A 921 5.66 -14.98 -19.70
C LEU A 921 4.13 -14.95 -19.76
N TRP A 922 3.50 -14.37 -18.74
CA TRP A 922 2.05 -14.27 -18.62
C TRP A 922 1.55 -12.90 -19.10
N CYS A 923 0.70 -12.92 -20.13
CA CYS A 923 0.15 -11.72 -20.77
C CYS A 923 -1.38 -11.81 -20.77
N ASP A 924 -1.99 -11.13 -19.80
CA ASP A 924 -3.43 -11.15 -19.55
C ASP A 924 -4.10 -9.90 -20.13
N GLY A 925 -4.89 -10.08 -21.19
CA GLY A 925 -5.69 -9.01 -21.82
C GLY A 925 -7.08 -8.84 -21.23
N GLY A 926 -7.30 -9.44 -20.08
CA GLY A 926 -8.51 -9.35 -19.29
C GLY A 926 -8.75 -7.98 -18.65
N HIS A 927 -10.00 -7.70 -18.29
CA HIS A 927 -10.31 -6.50 -17.51
C HIS A 927 -9.76 -6.63 -16.09
N GLY A 928 -8.87 -5.73 -15.67
CA GLY A 928 -8.11 -5.88 -14.42
C GLY A 928 -7.14 -7.07 -14.43
N GLY A 929 -6.84 -7.63 -15.60
CA GLY A 929 -5.94 -8.76 -15.79
C GLY A 929 -4.53 -8.47 -15.29
N VAL A 930 -3.84 -9.49 -14.79
CA VAL A 930 -2.49 -9.35 -14.22
C VAL A 930 -1.50 -9.87 -15.24
N SER A 931 -0.50 -9.08 -15.65
CA SER A 931 0.56 -9.54 -16.57
C SER A 931 1.94 -9.45 -15.91
N GLY A 932 2.80 -10.41 -16.20
CA GLY A 932 4.06 -10.54 -15.50
C GLY A 932 4.95 -11.69 -15.98
N VAL A 933 6.05 -11.90 -15.25
CA VAL A 933 6.93 -13.05 -15.44
C VAL A 933 6.96 -13.88 -14.17
N ALA A 934 6.78 -15.19 -14.33
CA ALA A 934 6.72 -16.12 -13.21
C ALA A 934 7.63 -17.34 -13.44
N GLY A 935 8.14 -17.93 -12.37
CA GLY A 935 8.92 -19.16 -12.40
C GLY A 935 10.44 -18.92 -12.42
N ALA A 936 11.20 -19.94 -12.04
CA ALA A 936 12.67 -19.87 -11.90
C ALA A 936 13.15 -18.66 -11.06
N GLY A 937 12.43 -18.35 -9.99
CA GLY A 937 12.69 -17.23 -9.08
C GLY A 937 12.07 -15.89 -9.47
N TYR A 938 11.46 -15.78 -10.65
CA TYR A 938 10.63 -14.62 -10.99
C TYR A 938 9.24 -14.72 -10.35
N ASN A 939 8.77 -13.58 -9.82
CA ASN A 939 7.41 -13.38 -9.32
C ASN A 939 6.97 -11.94 -9.57
N ASP A 940 7.39 -11.37 -10.70
CA ASP A 940 7.24 -9.96 -10.98
C ASP A 940 5.94 -9.74 -11.77
N VAL A 941 4.99 -9.03 -11.15
CA VAL A 941 3.84 -8.46 -11.84
C VAL A 941 4.25 -7.09 -12.38
N PHE A 942 4.18 -6.92 -13.69
CA PHE A 942 4.59 -5.68 -14.36
C PHE A 942 3.42 -4.79 -14.72
N GLN A 943 2.23 -5.38 -14.93
CA GLN A 943 1.03 -4.65 -15.34
C GLN A 943 -0.20 -5.25 -14.65
N VAL A 944 -1.12 -4.38 -14.24
CA VAL A 944 -2.49 -4.75 -13.85
C VAL A 944 -3.44 -3.90 -14.69
N GLY A 945 -4.31 -4.54 -15.48
CA GLY A 945 -5.18 -3.87 -16.44
C GLY A 945 -4.51 -3.56 -17.79
N GLU A 946 -5.02 -2.55 -18.50
CA GLU A 946 -4.57 -2.19 -19.85
C GLU A 946 -3.17 -1.54 -19.84
N GLY A 947 -2.34 -1.83 -20.84
CA GLY A 947 -1.03 -1.20 -21.06
C GLY A 947 0.10 -2.19 -21.37
N SER A 948 0.87 -1.90 -22.42
CA SER A 948 2.02 -2.73 -22.82
C SER A 948 3.24 -2.51 -21.93
N TRP A 949 4.04 -3.55 -21.73
CA TRP A 949 5.30 -3.48 -20.99
C TRP A 949 6.38 -4.36 -21.63
N TYR A 950 7.64 -4.05 -21.36
CA TYR A 950 8.79 -4.86 -21.79
C TYR A 950 9.80 -5.03 -20.65
N ARG A 951 10.53 -6.16 -20.67
CA ARG A 951 11.54 -6.50 -19.66
C ARG A 951 12.62 -7.39 -20.27
N THR A 952 13.86 -7.28 -19.79
CA THR A 952 14.90 -8.27 -20.06
C THR A 952 15.00 -9.26 -18.92
N ILE A 953 14.84 -10.55 -19.22
CA ILE A 953 14.99 -11.65 -18.26
C ILE A 953 16.30 -12.40 -18.52
N GLY A 954 16.89 -13.01 -17.49
CA GLY A 954 18.03 -13.91 -17.62
C GLY A 954 17.57 -15.36 -17.70
N LEU A 955 18.05 -16.15 -18.65
CA LEU A 955 17.82 -17.60 -18.67
C LEU A 955 19.14 -18.34 -18.42
N PRO A 956 19.19 -19.38 -17.58
CA PRO A 956 20.43 -20.10 -17.29
C PRO A 956 21.02 -20.73 -18.56
N PHE A 957 22.35 -20.68 -18.69
CA PHE A 957 23.09 -21.25 -19.81
C PHE A 957 24.32 -22.06 -19.32
N PRO A 958 24.53 -23.29 -19.82
CA PRO A 958 23.63 -24.05 -20.70
C PRO A 958 22.32 -24.42 -19.98
N LEU A 959 21.20 -24.41 -20.72
CA LEU A 959 19.92 -24.81 -20.16
C LEU A 959 19.97 -26.31 -19.86
N GLN A 960 19.74 -26.68 -18.60
CA GLN A 960 19.65 -28.09 -18.23
C GLN A 960 18.32 -28.67 -18.73
N GLU A 961 18.38 -29.53 -19.74
CA GLU A 961 17.20 -30.08 -20.41
C GLU A 961 16.45 -31.16 -19.61
N SER A 962 17.05 -31.67 -18.54
CA SER A 962 16.40 -32.68 -17.69
C SER A 962 15.21 -32.06 -16.92
N PRO A 963 14.05 -32.74 -16.89
CA PRO A 963 12.92 -32.30 -16.08
C PRO A 963 13.28 -32.31 -14.60
N THR A 964 12.55 -31.53 -13.79
CA THR A 964 12.70 -31.55 -12.34
C THR A 964 12.29 -32.91 -11.76
N MET A 965 12.63 -33.17 -10.50
CA MET A 965 12.21 -34.37 -9.79
C MET A 965 10.69 -34.49 -9.72
N TYR A 966 10.00 -33.37 -9.47
CA TYR A 966 8.54 -33.35 -9.45
C TYR A 966 7.94 -33.59 -10.83
N ALA A 967 8.47 -32.96 -11.89
CA ALA A 967 7.99 -33.19 -13.25
C ALA A 967 8.17 -34.65 -13.70
N ARG A 968 9.21 -35.34 -13.21
CA ARG A 968 9.51 -36.74 -13.58
C ARG A 968 8.70 -37.78 -12.80
N TYR A 969 8.49 -37.58 -11.50
CA TYR A 969 7.88 -38.56 -10.61
C TYR A 969 6.51 -38.14 -10.05
N GLY A 970 6.05 -36.93 -10.36
CA GLY A 970 4.83 -36.33 -9.81
C GLY A 970 4.91 -36.17 -8.29
N GLY A 971 3.75 -36.23 -7.63
CA GLY A 971 3.64 -36.18 -6.17
C GLY A 971 4.08 -37.47 -5.46
N ILE A 972 4.46 -38.54 -6.18
CA ILE A 972 4.77 -39.86 -5.61
C ILE A 972 5.93 -39.81 -4.59
N PRO A 973 7.06 -39.09 -4.82
CA PRO A 973 8.17 -39.07 -3.86
C PRO A 973 7.77 -38.46 -2.52
N VAL A 974 6.98 -37.39 -2.52
CA VAL A 974 6.49 -36.71 -1.32
C VAL A 974 5.54 -37.62 -0.55
N LEU A 975 4.60 -38.26 -1.26
CA LEU A 975 3.65 -39.21 -0.67
C LEU A 975 4.38 -40.44 -0.12
N SER A 976 5.46 -40.89 -0.77
CA SER A 976 6.26 -42.03 -0.33
C SER A 976 7.07 -41.73 0.94
N VAL A 977 7.66 -40.53 1.05
CA VAL A 977 8.38 -40.10 2.26
C VAL A 977 7.40 -39.89 3.43
N ALA A 978 6.25 -39.26 3.19
CA ALA A 978 5.21 -39.11 4.21
C ALA A 978 4.65 -40.47 4.66
N CYS A 979 4.38 -41.39 3.72
CA CYS A 979 4.03 -42.77 4.03
C CYS A 979 5.14 -43.47 4.83
N PHE A 980 6.42 -43.31 4.48
CA PHE A 980 7.53 -43.92 5.21
C PHE A 980 7.64 -43.41 6.65
N LEU A 981 7.42 -42.12 6.89
CA LEU A 981 7.35 -41.55 8.24
C LEU A 981 6.13 -42.07 9.03
N LEU A 982 4.99 -42.24 8.35
CA LEU A 982 3.77 -42.83 8.94
C LEU A 982 3.97 -44.32 9.28
N PHE A 983 4.50 -45.13 8.37
CA PHE A 983 4.68 -46.58 8.54
C PHE A 983 5.93 -46.96 9.34
N GLY A 984 7.01 -46.18 9.27
CA GLY A 984 8.20 -46.35 10.10
C GLY A 984 7.89 -46.22 11.60
N SER A 985 6.89 -45.41 11.96
CA SER A 985 6.37 -45.31 13.33
C SER A 985 5.53 -46.52 13.75
N ILE A 986 4.91 -47.25 12.80
CA ILE A 986 4.14 -48.48 13.05
C ILE A 986 5.07 -49.68 13.19
N GLY A 987 6.15 -49.74 12.41
CA GLY A 987 7.16 -50.80 12.46
C GLY A 987 7.96 -50.85 13.77
N PHE A 988 8.18 -49.71 14.42
CA PHE A 988 8.88 -49.65 15.71
C PHE A 988 8.04 -50.22 16.88
N VAL A 989 6.71 -50.16 16.77
CA VAL A 989 5.76 -50.66 17.79
C VAL A 989 5.52 -52.17 17.66
N TRP A 990 5.67 -52.75 16.46
CA TRP A 990 5.55 -54.21 16.29
C TRP A 990 6.69 -55.00 16.95
N SER A 991 7.82 -54.37 17.32
CA SER A 991 8.94 -55.04 18.01
C SER A 991 8.78 -55.12 19.54
N LYS A 992 7.83 -54.39 20.14
CA LYS A 992 7.60 -54.42 21.59
C LYS A 992 6.12 -54.57 21.93
N GLN A 993 5.84 -55.76 22.45
CA GLN A 993 4.83 -56.07 23.47
C GLN A 993 3.62 -56.89 23.00
N SER A 994 3.91 -58.19 22.97
CA SER A 994 3.05 -59.30 23.35
C SER A 994 2.15 -59.05 24.58
N GLN A 995 0.95 -59.63 24.51
CA GLN A 995 -0.04 -59.94 25.56
C GLN A 995 -0.72 -58.79 26.32
N VAL A 996 -2.05 -58.61 26.11
CA VAL A 996 -3.14 -58.77 27.11
C VAL A 996 -4.50 -58.68 26.36
N PRO A 997 -5.40 -59.67 26.46
CA PRO A 997 -6.76 -59.61 25.93
C PRO A 997 -7.82 -59.24 27.01
N VAL A 998 -8.91 -58.57 26.60
CA VAL A 998 -10.29 -58.66 27.15
C VAL A 998 -10.56 -58.18 28.59
N GLN A 999 -10.41 -56.88 28.91
CA GLN A 999 -11.03 -56.29 30.12
C GLN A 999 -11.60 -54.85 29.98
N LEU A 1000 -11.71 -54.28 28.77
CA LEU A 1000 -12.09 -52.87 28.59
C LEU A 1000 -13.59 -52.59 28.36
N LEU A 1001 -14.46 -53.58 28.57
CA LEU A 1001 -15.93 -53.39 28.50
C LEU A 1001 -16.60 -53.09 29.86
N ALA A 1002 -15.84 -53.04 30.97
CA ALA A 1002 -16.41 -52.83 32.30
C ALA A 1002 -16.27 -51.40 32.88
N LYS A 1003 -15.47 -50.50 32.28
CA LYS A 1003 -15.23 -49.13 32.82
C LYS A 1003 -16.07 -48.01 32.20
N GLY A 1004 -17.03 -48.33 31.33
CA GLY A 1004 -17.91 -47.34 30.69
C GLY A 1004 -19.01 -46.78 31.60
N LYS A 1005 -19.32 -47.42 32.74
CA LYS A 1005 -20.39 -46.99 33.65
C LYS A 1005 -19.91 -45.95 34.68
N ASP A 1006 -18.68 -46.05 35.18
CA ASP A 1006 -18.18 -45.17 36.25
C ASP A 1006 -17.86 -43.74 35.76
N GLY A 1007 -17.49 -43.58 34.49
CA GLY A 1007 -17.21 -42.26 33.90
C GLY A 1007 -18.47 -41.39 33.74
N ILE A 1008 -19.64 -42.00 33.55
CA ILE A 1008 -20.91 -41.29 33.35
C ILE A 1008 -21.48 -40.83 34.70
N GLU A 1009 -21.30 -41.60 35.78
CA GLU A 1009 -21.69 -41.19 37.13
C GLU A 1009 -20.79 -40.08 37.70
N TRP A 1010 -19.50 -40.08 37.37
CA TRP A 1010 -18.58 -39.01 37.77
C TRP A 1010 -18.90 -37.65 37.13
N VAL A 1011 -19.24 -37.64 35.83
CA VAL A 1011 -19.67 -36.41 35.12
C VAL A 1011 -21.02 -35.93 35.65
N ARG A 1012 -21.97 -36.84 35.93
CA ARG A 1012 -23.28 -36.50 36.52
C ARG A 1012 -23.15 -35.94 37.95
N GLY A 1013 -22.22 -36.46 38.75
CA GLY A 1013 -21.91 -35.97 40.10
C GLY A 1013 -21.19 -34.61 40.15
N ARG A 1014 -20.50 -34.21 39.07
CA ARG A 1014 -19.86 -32.89 38.95
C ARG A 1014 -20.84 -31.85 38.40
N TRP A 1015 -21.72 -32.25 37.48
CA TRP A 1015 -22.80 -31.43 36.95
C TRP A 1015 -23.86 -31.06 38.01
N ASN A 1016 -24.18 -32.00 38.91
CA ASN A 1016 -25.12 -31.75 40.02
C ASN A 1016 -24.54 -30.85 41.12
N ARG A 1017 -23.21 -30.83 41.31
CA ARG A 1017 -22.53 -29.88 42.21
C ARG A 1017 -22.53 -28.44 41.71
N TRP A 1018 -22.65 -28.24 40.39
CA TRP A 1018 -22.77 -26.92 39.76
C TRP A 1018 -24.19 -26.32 39.87
N ARG A 1019 -25.20 -27.11 40.28
CA ARG A 1019 -26.62 -26.70 40.37
C ARG A 1019 -27.11 -26.39 41.80
N ALA A 1020 -26.30 -26.56 42.83
CA ALA A 1020 -26.72 -26.22 44.20
C ALA A 1020 -26.58 -24.71 44.44
N PRO A 1021 -27.63 -24.00 44.90
CA PRO A 1021 -27.52 -22.57 45.20
C PRO A 1021 -26.84 -22.38 46.56
N GLY A 1022 -25.65 -21.76 46.55
CA GLY A 1022 -24.94 -21.26 47.73
C GLY A 1022 -24.94 -19.72 47.76
N PRO A 1023 -24.73 -19.10 48.94
CA PRO A 1023 -25.46 -17.91 49.36
C PRO A 1023 -24.95 -16.58 48.77
N ALA A 1024 -25.85 -15.60 48.86
CA ALA A 1024 -25.75 -14.23 48.37
C ALA A 1024 -24.45 -13.49 48.75
N VAL A 1025 -23.87 -12.80 47.76
CA VAL A 1025 -23.02 -11.61 47.93
C VAL A 1025 -23.42 -10.61 46.82
N GLY A 1026 -23.59 -9.34 47.22
CA GLY A 1026 -24.31 -8.28 46.50
C GLY A 1026 -23.62 -7.65 45.27
N PRO A 1027 -24.17 -6.52 44.77
CA PRO A 1027 -23.89 -6.02 43.43
C PRO A 1027 -22.76 -4.99 43.39
N LEU A 1028 -21.93 -5.06 42.36
CA LEU A 1028 -21.03 -4.01 41.83
C LEU A 1028 -20.68 -4.48 40.39
N ILE A 1029 -21.35 -3.98 39.36
CA ILE A 1029 -21.06 -2.75 38.60
C ILE A 1029 -19.61 -2.72 38.04
N ASP A 1030 -19.56 -2.69 36.71
CA ASP A 1030 -18.48 -2.32 35.76
C ASP A 1030 -17.20 -3.18 35.68
N ILE A 1031 -17.04 -3.91 34.56
CA ILE A 1031 -16.18 -3.60 33.38
C ILE A 1031 -16.54 -4.53 32.22
#